data_AF-A0A4S9VM64-F1
#
_entry.id   AF-A0A4S9VM64-F1
#
_cell.length_a   1.000
_cell.length_b   1.000
_cell.length_c   1.000
_cell.angle_alpha   90.00
_cell.angle_beta   90.00
_cell.angle_gamma   90.00
#
_symmetry.space_group_name_H-M   'P 1'
#
loop_
_entity.id
_entity.type
_entity.pdbx_description
1 polymer ?
#
loop_
_entity_poly.entity_id
_entity_poly.type
_entity_poly.pdbx_seq_one_letter_code
_entity_poly.pdbx_strand_id
1 'polypeptide(L)'
;MRVTNSAWASALLALVTPALACESCEHPEQDVVMTRHVRRMQPDAQNATVAPRGPLAWGQLNVLHTTDTHGWLEGHIREQNYGADWGDYVSFVKQMRQKARDLDVDLLVVDTGDLHDGAGLSDATGVASYGGVNGELSNPIFEQLDYDLLTIGNHELYVSEIAYETFNQFAKSYGERYLTSNVQIRNPSTGELEYIGKKYRYFTTKKGLRIMAFGVLFDFTGNSNASVITKAADMVKESWFLNAVNHKNVDAFLVIGHNPVSRKSSSNTLQTVYEAIRAIKPETPIQMFGGHTHIRDFAVYDDKSVGMESGRYCETLGFLSMSGIESSHYRGKVNPKGVPNPTMKAKKVSTASASASIASSTGSSNMTFFRRYLDWNRMTFEYHAEGSQTKAFDTTKGLAVSENITATRKELNLTSIYGCAPQTWCLSCAPFMSEGSIYSLLARALSATIITEERASKPRLIITNSGHIRFDLAEGAFDYDSSFIVSPFTDAFNYLPDVPYHLASQVLAALESGDYPSKRDLSTESFGFTQMNPSLDSCIDPPVTRDNLITKRSYPGGRIIRRQTTTTPGYVTTDDFGSDGDDTVHSKIPYYSVPNFFQANGSLPANGTLAADATVDLIFLDYVAGSVVKALNGLGGDYTDEEVTYYLPKNFTTNSYLPAYAKMAPEWQANVPNCPVGLGIGYNITS
;
A
#
# COMPACT_ATOMS: atom_id res chain seq x y z
N MET A 1 -23.91 -67.37 -43.93
CA MET A 1 -24.97 -68.39 -43.73
C MET A 1 -25.70 -68.00 -42.45
N ARG A 2 -26.91 -67.42 -42.50
CA ARG A 2 -28.24 -68.09 -42.58
C ARG A 2 -28.38 -69.13 -41.43
N VAL A 3 -29.39 -69.18 -40.55
CA VAL A 3 -30.82 -68.83 -40.61
C VAL A 3 -31.38 -69.23 -39.20
N THR A 4 -31.98 -68.34 -38.39
CA THR A 4 -33.42 -68.04 -38.16
C THR A 4 -34.02 -68.59 -36.85
N ASN A 5 -34.88 -67.76 -36.24
CA ASN A 5 -36.23 -68.04 -35.68
C ASN A 5 -36.39 -69.04 -34.52
N SER A 6 -37.31 -68.91 -33.55
CA SER A 6 -38.23 -67.86 -33.10
C SER A 6 -39.09 -68.47 -31.97
N ALA A 7 -39.35 -67.70 -30.90
CA ALA A 7 -40.58 -67.64 -30.08
C ALA A 7 -41.26 -68.93 -29.55
N TRP A 8 -41.66 -68.95 -28.27
CA TRP A 8 -43.02 -68.61 -27.81
C TRP A 8 -43.12 -68.74 -26.28
N ALA A 9 -43.88 -67.81 -25.70
CA ALA A 9 -44.04 -67.54 -24.28
C ALA A 9 -45.25 -68.25 -23.66
N SER A 10 -45.28 -68.36 -22.33
CA SER A 10 -46.48 -68.39 -21.45
C SER A 10 -45.98 -68.23 -19.99
N ALA A 11 -46.16 -67.06 -19.36
CA ALA A 11 -47.31 -66.65 -18.50
C ALA A 11 -47.33 -67.42 -17.15
N LEU A 12 -47.04 -66.84 -15.97
CA LEU A 12 -47.52 -65.67 -15.20
C LEU A 12 -48.41 -66.08 -14.01
N LEU A 13 -48.01 -65.60 -12.81
CA LEU A 13 -48.77 -65.33 -11.57
C LEU A 13 -49.25 -66.56 -10.75
N ALA A 14 -49.21 -66.59 -9.42
CA ALA A 14 -48.92 -65.61 -8.37
C ALA A 14 -48.65 -66.36 -7.05
N LEU A 15 -47.97 -65.73 -6.08
CA LEU A 15 -48.32 -65.83 -4.65
C LEU A 15 -47.68 -64.66 -3.87
N VAL A 16 -48.43 -64.18 -2.89
CA VAL A 16 -48.37 -62.87 -2.23
C VAL A 16 -47.68 -62.97 -0.89
N THR A 17 -46.90 -61.96 -0.49
CA THR A 17 -46.77 -61.52 0.92
C THR A 17 -46.45 -60.01 0.99
N PRO A 18 -47.01 -59.25 1.96
CA PRO A 18 -46.94 -57.79 2.00
C PRO A 18 -45.78 -57.23 2.84
N ALA A 19 -45.57 -55.94 2.59
CA ALA A 19 -44.49 -55.01 2.94
C ALA A 19 -44.23 -54.68 4.43
N LEU A 20 -43.02 -54.15 4.69
CA LEU A 20 -42.75 -52.96 5.51
C LEU A 20 -41.52 -52.21 4.94
N ALA A 21 -41.66 -50.87 4.85
CA ALA A 21 -40.84 -49.84 4.16
C ALA A 21 -39.48 -49.52 4.84
N CYS A 22 -38.49 -48.80 4.28
CA CYS A 22 -38.44 -47.53 3.51
C CYS A 22 -37.29 -47.53 2.48
N GLU A 23 -37.53 -47.06 1.24
CA GLU A 23 -37.08 -45.76 0.67
C GLU A 23 -35.57 -45.48 0.88
N SER A 24 -34.70 -45.44 -0.12
CA SER A 24 -34.80 -44.66 -1.37
C SER A 24 -33.84 -45.21 -2.44
N CYS A 25 -34.12 -44.85 -3.69
CA CYS A 25 -33.42 -45.29 -4.90
C CYS A 25 -31.98 -44.77 -4.96
N GLU A 26 -31.01 -45.68 -4.90
CA GLU A 26 -29.61 -45.41 -5.27
C GLU A 26 -29.51 -45.21 -6.79
N HIS A 27 -29.09 -44.02 -7.20
CA HIS A 27 -28.35 -43.82 -8.44
C HIS A 27 -26.86 -43.68 -8.06
N PRO A 28 -25.93 -44.37 -8.74
CA PRO A 28 -24.52 -44.14 -8.52
C PRO A 28 -24.17 -42.80 -9.17
N GLU A 29 -24.13 -41.74 -8.37
CA GLU A 29 -23.41 -40.53 -8.75
C GLU A 29 -21.94 -40.93 -8.84
N GLN A 30 -21.46 -41.14 -10.07
CA GLN A 30 -20.05 -40.92 -10.37
C GLN A 30 -19.82 -39.43 -10.15
N ASP A 31 -19.54 -39.07 -8.90
CA ASP A 31 -18.92 -37.81 -8.58
C ASP A 31 -17.60 -37.78 -9.35
N VAL A 32 -17.60 -37.07 -10.47
CA VAL A 32 -16.38 -36.50 -10.98
C VAL A 32 -15.98 -35.46 -9.94
N VAL A 33 -15.25 -35.93 -8.91
CA VAL A 33 -14.49 -35.05 -8.03
C VAL A 33 -13.45 -34.39 -8.93
N MET A 34 -13.82 -33.25 -9.49
CA MET A 34 -12.88 -32.27 -9.99
C MET A 34 -12.12 -31.82 -8.75
N THR A 35 -11.02 -32.51 -8.41
CA THR A 35 -9.98 -31.95 -7.54
C THR A 35 -9.59 -30.62 -8.18
N ARG A 36 -10.13 -29.53 -7.63
CA ARG A 36 -9.82 -28.18 -8.08
C ARG A 36 -8.34 -27.98 -7.80
N HIS A 37 -7.52 -28.15 -8.84
CA HIS A 37 -6.13 -27.75 -8.81
C HIS A 37 -6.09 -26.30 -8.33
N VAL A 38 -5.36 -26.10 -7.22
CA VAL A 38 -5.22 -24.87 -6.43
C VAL A 38 -5.25 -23.61 -7.32
N ARG A 39 -6.12 -22.64 -6.99
CA ARG A 39 -6.14 -21.29 -7.58
C ARG A 39 -4.99 -20.53 -6.90
N ARG A 40 -3.93 -20.06 -7.57
CA ARG A 40 -2.72 -19.70 -6.82
C ARG A 40 -2.44 -18.20 -6.71
N MET A 41 -3.09 -17.61 -5.69
CA MET A 41 -2.43 -16.78 -4.67
C MET A 41 -1.57 -17.67 -3.76
N GLN A 42 -0.82 -17.10 -2.81
CA GLN A 42 -0.12 -17.92 -1.81
C GLN A 42 -1.12 -18.86 -1.09
N PRO A 43 -0.77 -20.14 -0.84
CA PRO A 43 -1.74 -21.16 -0.42
C PRO A 43 -2.50 -20.86 0.89
N ASP A 44 -1.91 -20.03 1.73
CA ASP A 44 -2.41 -19.59 3.03
C ASP A 44 -3.17 -18.25 2.98
N ALA A 45 -3.24 -17.59 1.81
CA ALA A 45 -3.97 -16.34 1.64
C ALA A 45 -5.49 -16.53 1.62
N GLN A 46 -6.22 -15.52 2.10
CA GLN A 46 -7.67 -15.54 2.18
C GLN A 46 -8.33 -14.99 0.90
N ASN A 47 -9.43 -15.63 0.46
CA ASN A 47 -10.19 -15.14 -0.69
C ASN A 47 -11.00 -13.89 -0.31
N ALA A 48 -11.05 -12.91 -1.22
CA ALA A 48 -11.97 -11.79 -1.13
C ALA A 48 -13.45 -12.25 -1.24
N THR A 49 -14.33 -11.54 -0.54
CA THR A 49 -15.77 -11.87 -0.47
C THR A 49 -16.68 -10.86 -1.15
N VAL A 50 -16.15 -9.69 -1.52
CA VAL A 50 -16.93 -8.61 -2.14
C VAL A 50 -16.41 -8.40 -3.56
N ALA A 51 -17.34 -8.37 -4.50
CA ALA A 51 -17.04 -8.15 -5.91
C ALA A 51 -16.94 -6.65 -6.24
N PRO A 52 -16.18 -6.30 -7.28
CA PRO A 52 -16.19 -4.96 -7.86
C PRO A 52 -17.60 -4.44 -8.20
N ARG A 53 -17.78 -3.12 -8.07
CA ARG A 53 -19.06 -2.44 -8.26
C ARG A 53 -19.42 -2.20 -9.73
N GLY A 54 -18.46 -2.21 -10.65
CA GLY A 54 -18.72 -1.89 -12.04
C GLY A 54 -17.48 -1.86 -12.94
N PRO A 55 -17.66 -1.81 -14.27
CA PRO A 55 -16.56 -1.83 -15.23
C PRO A 55 -15.70 -0.55 -15.17
N LEU A 56 -14.45 -0.67 -15.61
CA LEU A 56 -13.57 0.47 -15.86
C LEU A 56 -13.98 1.22 -17.12
N ALA A 57 -13.85 2.55 -17.08
CA ALA A 57 -14.03 3.37 -18.27
C ALA A 57 -12.71 3.53 -19.01
N TRP A 58 -12.69 3.22 -20.30
CA TRP A 58 -11.48 3.23 -21.13
C TRP A 58 -11.50 4.38 -22.11
N GLY A 59 -10.35 5.05 -22.23
CA GLY A 59 -10.13 6.20 -23.07
C GLY A 59 -8.88 6.05 -23.93
N GLN A 60 -8.40 7.17 -24.44
CA GLN A 60 -7.23 7.27 -25.30
C GLN A 60 -5.95 6.75 -24.64
N LEU A 61 -5.67 7.24 -23.44
CA LEU A 61 -4.52 6.86 -22.62
C LEU A 61 -5.03 6.31 -21.29
N ASN A 62 -4.59 5.11 -20.96
CA ASN A 62 -4.95 4.43 -19.72
C ASN A 62 -3.66 4.12 -18.95
N VAL A 63 -3.70 4.14 -17.62
CA VAL A 63 -2.54 3.87 -16.77
C VAL A 63 -2.95 2.97 -15.60
N LEU A 64 -2.19 1.90 -15.40
CA LEU A 64 -2.16 1.13 -14.15
C LEU A 64 -1.03 1.68 -13.29
N HIS A 65 -1.31 2.03 -12.03
CA HIS A 65 -0.37 2.71 -11.15
C HIS A 65 -0.24 1.99 -9.80
N THR A 66 0.98 1.63 -9.44
CA THR A 66 1.38 1.12 -8.13
C THR A 66 2.31 2.09 -7.44
N THR A 67 2.34 2.05 -6.12
CA THR A 67 3.22 2.87 -5.28
C THR A 67 3.31 2.24 -3.90
N ASP A 68 4.39 2.52 -3.16
CA ASP A 68 4.49 2.18 -1.74
C ASP A 68 4.22 0.69 -1.51
N THR A 69 4.79 -0.18 -2.35
CA THR A 69 4.54 -1.63 -2.29
C THR A 69 5.19 -2.27 -1.07
N HIS A 70 6.32 -1.72 -0.60
CA HIS A 70 7.04 -2.13 0.62
C HIS A 70 7.19 -3.66 0.78
N GLY A 71 7.46 -4.37 -0.33
CA GLY A 71 7.77 -5.79 -0.29
C GLY A 71 6.56 -6.73 -0.19
N TRP A 72 5.33 -6.23 -0.19
CA TRP A 72 4.08 -7.02 -0.09
C TRP A 72 3.74 -7.82 -1.36
N LEU A 73 4.76 -8.40 -2.01
CA LEU A 73 4.62 -9.14 -3.26
C LEU A 73 3.94 -10.50 -3.07
N GLU A 74 3.87 -11.00 -1.84
CA GLU A 74 3.16 -12.23 -1.50
C GLU A 74 1.65 -12.05 -1.27
N GLY A 75 1.17 -10.79 -1.24
CA GLY A 75 -0.21 -10.46 -0.88
C GLY A 75 -0.48 -10.57 0.62
N HIS A 76 -1.61 -10.04 1.07
CA HIS A 76 -1.97 -10.09 2.49
C HIS A 76 -2.49 -11.47 2.88
N ILE A 77 -1.65 -12.24 3.57
CA ILE A 77 -1.97 -13.61 3.99
C ILE A 77 -3.04 -13.64 5.09
N ARG A 78 -2.96 -12.67 6.01
CA ARG A 78 -3.78 -12.61 7.23
C ARG A 78 -5.03 -11.74 7.09
N GLU A 79 -5.22 -11.09 5.96
CA GLU A 79 -6.37 -10.22 5.74
C GLU A 79 -7.26 -10.70 4.60
N GLN A 80 -8.55 -10.65 4.84
CA GLN A 80 -9.53 -10.81 3.80
C GLN A 80 -9.55 -9.53 2.95
N ASN A 81 -9.45 -9.69 1.62
CA ASN A 81 -9.60 -8.64 0.57
C ASN A 81 -8.32 -8.20 -0.16
N TYR A 82 -7.12 -8.53 0.32
CA TYR A 82 -5.86 -8.10 -0.34
C TYR A 82 -4.88 -9.25 -0.64
N GLY A 83 -5.39 -10.48 -0.78
CA GLY A 83 -4.59 -11.70 -0.88
C GLY A 83 -4.02 -12.04 -2.26
N ALA A 84 -4.13 -11.18 -3.28
CA ALA A 84 -3.48 -11.47 -4.57
C ALA A 84 -1.96 -11.30 -4.44
N ASP A 85 -1.19 -12.23 -5.02
CA ASP A 85 0.26 -12.09 -5.05
C ASP A 85 0.75 -11.39 -6.35
N TRP A 86 2.06 -11.13 -6.44
CA TRP A 86 2.63 -10.46 -7.60
C TRP A 86 2.48 -11.27 -8.90
N GLY A 87 2.36 -12.60 -8.82
CA GLY A 87 2.10 -13.44 -9.98
C GLY A 87 0.68 -13.30 -10.52
N ASP A 88 -0.31 -13.11 -9.63
CA ASP A 88 -1.66 -12.70 -10.01
C ASP A 88 -1.62 -11.34 -10.74
N TYR A 89 -0.85 -10.37 -10.21
CA TYR A 89 -0.72 -9.05 -10.83
C TYR A 89 -0.01 -9.10 -12.21
N VAL A 90 1.05 -9.91 -12.34
CA VAL A 90 1.72 -10.17 -13.62
C VAL A 90 0.74 -10.74 -14.66
N SER A 91 -0.13 -11.68 -14.25
CA SER A 91 -1.19 -12.19 -15.12
C SER A 91 -2.20 -11.10 -15.47
N PHE A 92 -2.67 -10.34 -14.48
CA PHE A 92 -3.61 -9.23 -14.65
C PHE A 92 -3.11 -8.19 -15.67
N VAL A 93 -1.88 -7.71 -15.52
CA VAL A 93 -1.29 -6.71 -16.43
C VAL A 93 -1.18 -7.24 -17.85
N LYS A 94 -0.82 -8.52 -18.04
CA LYS A 94 -0.79 -9.14 -19.36
C LYS A 94 -2.18 -9.12 -20.01
N GLN A 95 -3.22 -9.46 -19.27
CA GLN A 95 -4.61 -9.43 -19.76
C GLN A 95 -5.08 -8.00 -20.04
N MET A 96 -4.81 -7.05 -19.15
CA MET A 96 -5.17 -5.64 -19.33
C MET A 96 -4.48 -5.03 -20.55
N ARG A 97 -3.21 -5.36 -20.79
CA ARG A 97 -2.50 -4.96 -22.02
C ARG A 97 -3.09 -5.62 -23.26
N GLN A 98 -3.62 -6.84 -23.19
CA GLN A 98 -4.35 -7.46 -24.30
C GLN A 98 -5.67 -6.76 -24.56
N LYS A 99 -6.45 -6.50 -23.51
CA LYS A 99 -7.70 -5.73 -23.59
C LYS A 99 -7.49 -4.34 -24.20
N ALA A 100 -6.42 -3.63 -23.82
CA ALA A 100 -6.06 -2.35 -24.43
C ALA A 100 -5.76 -2.48 -25.95
N ARG A 101 -5.11 -3.58 -26.38
CA ARG A 101 -4.90 -3.86 -27.81
C ARG A 101 -6.21 -4.10 -28.54
N ASP A 102 -7.11 -4.88 -27.94
CA ASP A 102 -8.42 -5.23 -28.51
C ASP A 102 -9.35 -4.01 -28.61
N LEU A 103 -9.26 -3.10 -27.63
CA LEU A 103 -9.95 -1.81 -27.64
C LEU A 103 -9.27 -0.76 -28.54
N ASP A 104 -8.08 -1.06 -29.07
CA ASP A 104 -7.28 -0.17 -29.91
C ASP A 104 -6.91 1.16 -29.22
N VAL A 105 -6.47 1.08 -27.96
CA VAL A 105 -6.06 2.21 -27.10
C VAL A 105 -4.66 1.99 -26.49
N ASP A 106 -4.07 3.02 -25.88
CA ASP A 106 -2.82 2.89 -25.13
C ASP A 106 -3.07 2.53 -23.66
N LEU A 107 -2.21 1.66 -23.11
CA LEU A 107 -2.13 1.36 -21.68
C LEU A 107 -0.66 1.40 -21.24
N LEU A 108 -0.37 2.22 -20.23
CA LEU A 108 0.92 2.27 -19.54
C LEU A 108 0.81 1.63 -18.15
N VAL A 109 1.92 1.12 -17.65
CA VAL A 109 2.07 0.62 -16.28
C VAL A 109 3.16 1.43 -15.59
N VAL A 110 2.84 2.04 -14.45
CA VAL A 110 3.68 3.00 -13.74
C VAL A 110 3.85 2.59 -12.27
N ASP A 111 5.06 2.72 -11.74
CA ASP A 111 5.34 2.59 -10.31
C ASP A 111 6.04 3.84 -9.75
N THR A 112 5.78 4.19 -8.49
CA THR A 112 6.35 5.38 -7.84
C THR A 112 7.18 5.12 -6.59
N GLY A 113 7.80 3.94 -6.47
CA GLY A 113 8.88 3.68 -5.50
C GLY A 113 8.42 3.20 -4.12
N ASP A 114 9.39 3.04 -3.22
CA ASP A 114 9.28 2.38 -1.90
C ASP A 114 8.89 0.90 -2.00
N LEU A 115 9.91 0.06 -2.19
CA LEU A 115 9.78 -1.36 -2.54
C LEU A 115 10.10 -2.32 -1.39
N HIS A 116 10.60 -1.82 -0.25
CA HIS A 116 10.96 -2.60 0.94
C HIS A 116 10.67 -1.83 2.24
N ASP A 117 11.06 -2.36 3.41
CA ASP A 117 10.75 -1.84 4.76
C ASP A 117 9.27 -1.93 5.14
N GLY A 118 8.72 -3.14 5.05
CA GLY A 118 7.33 -3.43 5.39
C GLY A 118 6.87 -4.87 5.23
N ALA A 119 7.74 -5.78 4.78
CA ALA A 119 7.41 -7.20 4.60
C ALA A 119 8.66 -8.08 4.70
N GLY A 120 8.52 -9.30 5.23
CA GLY A 120 9.65 -10.22 5.40
C GLY A 120 10.27 -10.64 4.08
N LEU A 121 9.48 -10.69 3.00
CA LEU A 121 9.97 -11.05 1.66
C LEU A 121 11.05 -10.08 1.13
N SER A 122 10.95 -8.79 1.47
CA SER A 122 11.96 -7.79 1.12
C SER A 122 13.01 -7.59 2.21
N ASP A 123 12.66 -7.75 3.48
CA ASP A 123 13.47 -7.23 4.59
C ASP A 123 14.30 -8.30 5.30
N ALA A 124 13.90 -9.58 5.20
CA ALA A 124 14.61 -10.65 5.89
C ALA A 124 16.04 -10.85 5.37
N THR A 125 16.34 -10.47 4.12
CA THR A 125 17.70 -10.52 3.57
C THR A 125 18.64 -9.51 4.22
N GLY A 126 18.12 -8.35 4.64
CA GLY A 126 18.92 -7.29 5.26
C GLY A 126 19.24 -7.49 6.73
N VAL A 127 18.67 -8.51 7.39
CA VAL A 127 19.04 -8.81 8.78
C VAL A 127 20.41 -9.50 8.86
N ALA A 128 21.10 -9.31 9.99
CA ALA A 128 22.48 -9.79 10.19
C ALA A 128 22.67 -11.31 9.98
N SER A 129 21.61 -12.12 10.13
CA SER A 129 21.68 -13.57 9.90
C SER A 129 21.81 -13.96 8.42
N TYR A 130 21.35 -13.11 7.50
CA TYR A 130 21.46 -13.33 6.05
C TYR A 130 22.61 -12.52 5.44
N GLY A 131 22.90 -11.32 5.98
CA GLY A 131 24.06 -10.52 5.58
C GLY A 131 23.94 -9.88 4.19
N GLY A 132 22.73 -9.84 3.64
CA GLY A 132 22.38 -9.18 2.38
C GLY A 132 21.87 -7.76 2.60
N VAL A 133 21.10 -7.25 1.63
CA VAL A 133 20.38 -5.97 1.74
C VAL A 133 18.88 -6.17 1.55
N ASN A 134 18.07 -5.24 2.05
CA ASN A 134 16.64 -5.25 1.76
C ASN A 134 16.42 -5.19 0.25
N GLY A 135 15.46 -5.96 -0.25
CA GLY A 135 15.16 -6.05 -1.68
C GLY A 135 15.93 -7.14 -2.43
N GLU A 136 17.01 -7.71 -1.89
CA GLU A 136 17.90 -8.60 -2.66
C GLU A 136 17.20 -9.80 -3.31
N LEU A 137 16.21 -10.39 -2.63
CA LEU A 137 15.41 -11.49 -3.19
C LEU A 137 14.03 -11.05 -3.73
N SER A 138 13.46 -9.94 -3.23
CA SER A 138 12.16 -9.44 -3.70
C SER A 138 12.25 -8.63 -5.00
N ASN A 139 13.34 -7.89 -5.24
CA ASN A 139 13.55 -7.11 -6.46
C ASN A 139 13.49 -7.99 -7.72
N PRO A 140 14.18 -9.15 -7.80
CA PRO A 140 14.05 -10.06 -8.94
C PRO A 140 12.63 -10.58 -9.20
N ILE A 141 11.79 -10.67 -8.16
CA ILE A 141 10.36 -11.02 -8.28
C ILE A 141 9.59 -9.81 -8.85
N PHE A 142 9.82 -8.62 -8.30
CA PHE A 142 9.22 -7.37 -8.76
C PHE A 142 9.50 -7.13 -10.26
N GLU A 143 10.76 -7.32 -10.67
CA GLU A 143 11.28 -7.20 -12.05
C GLU A 143 10.62 -8.12 -13.07
N GLN A 144 9.83 -9.09 -12.62
CA GLN A 144 9.02 -9.92 -13.53
C GLN A 144 7.88 -9.13 -14.16
N LEU A 145 7.57 -7.92 -13.68
CA LEU A 145 6.62 -7.02 -14.32
C LEU A 145 7.33 -6.04 -15.26
N ASP A 146 6.84 -5.97 -16.49
CA ASP A 146 7.38 -5.09 -17.51
C ASP A 146 6.79 -3.67 -17.40
N TYR A 147 7.22 -2.88 -16.42
CA TYR A 147 6.76 -1.49 -16.27
C TYR A 147 7.17 -0.59 -17.44
N ASP A 148 6.32 0.39 -17.75
CA ASP A 148 6.59 1.41 -18.77
C ASP A 148 7.39 2.58 -18.22
N LEU A 149 7.13 3.00 -16.98
CA LEU A 149 7.88 4.03 -16.24
C LEU A 149 7.92 3.67 -14.74
N LEU A 150 9.06 3.91 -14.09
CA LEU A 150 9.18 3.80 -12.63
C LEU A 150 10.13 4.86 -12.09
N THR A 151 10.03 5.14 -10.79
CA THR A 151 10.94 6.06 -10.08
C THR A 151 11.30 5.48 -8.71
N ILE A 152 12.31 6.09 -8.07
CA ILE A 152 12.80 5.73 -6.75
C ILE A 152 11.94 6.32 -5.63
N GLY A 153 11.85 5.62 -4.50
CA GLY A 153 11.31 6.13 -3.24
C GLY A 153 12.40 6.57 -2.24
N ASN A 154 12.00 7.00 -1.04
CA ASN A 154 12.98 7.37 -0.01
C ASN A 154 13.54 6.15 0.73
N HIS A 155 12.81 5.02 0.75
CA HIS A 155 13.26 3.82 1.43
C HIS A 155 14.51 3.21 0.79
N GLU A 156 14.66 3.34 -0.53
CA GLU A 156 15.87 2.93 -1.25
C GLU A 156 17.11 3.80 -0.94
N LEU A 157 16.99 4.87 -0.14
CA LEU A 157 18.03 5.88 0.05
C LEU A 157 18.52 6.05 1.50
N TYR A 158 17.83 5.50 2.50
CA TYR A 158 18.27 5.60 3.91
C TYR A 158 19.62 4.93 4.16
N VAL A 159 19.88 3.78 3.52
CA VAL A 159 21.06 2.94 3.74
C VAL A 159 21.92 2.90 2.47
N SER A 160 23.24 3.09 2.62
CA SER A 160 24.15 3.21 1.48
C SER A 160 24.19 1.96 0.62
N GLU A 161 24.20 0.79 1.27
CA GLU A 161 24.24 -0.52 0.63
C GLU A 161 23.00 -0.76 -0.22
N ILE A 162 21.81 -0.35 0.26
CA ILE A 162 20.55 -0.41 -0.48
C ILE A 162 20.59 0.56 -1.67
N ALA A 163 21.03 1.80 -1.46
CA ALA A 163 21.15 2.77 -2.54
C ALA A 163 22.10 2.28 -3.65
N TYR A 164 23.20 1.63 -3.29
CA TYR A 164 24.13 1.02 -4.24
C TYR A 164 23.59 -0.23 -4.91
N GLU A 165 22.80 -1.06 -4.24
CA GLU A 165 22.08 -2.18 -4.87
C GLU A 165 21.11 -1.63 -5.92
N THR A 166 20.30 -0.64 -5.54
CA THR A 166 19.32 0.00 -6.43
C THR A 166 20.02 0.58 -7.66
N PHE A 167 21.12 1.30 -7.48
CA PHE A 167 21.91 1.85 -8.59
C PHE A 167 22.55 0.78 -9.46
N ASN A 168 23.11 -0.27 -8.86
CA ASN A 168 23.92 -1.23 -9.59
C ASN A 168 23.12 -2.35 -10.25
N GLN A 169 21.93 -2.66 -9.74
CA GLN A 169 21.11 -3.79 -10.17
C GLN A 169 19.72 -3.30 -10.61
N PHE A 170 18.86 -2.90 -9.67
CA PHE A 170 17.45 -2.61 -9.93
C PHE A 170 17.23 -1.52 -11.00
N ALA A 171 17.88 -0.37 -10.89
CA ALA A 171 17.75 0.71 -11.87
C ALA A 171 18.22 0.27 -13.27
N LYS A 172 19.22 -0.62 -13.34
CA LYS A 172 19.76 -1.11 -14.62
C LYS A 172 18.84 -2.13 -15.29
N SER A 173 18.07 -2.92 -14.53
CA SER A 173 17.11 -3.89 -15.10
C SER A 173 16.00 -3.19 -15.90
N TYR A 174 15.59 -2.00 -15.46
CA TYR A 174 14.60 -1.16 -16.15
C TYR A 174 15.20 -0.13 -17.13
N GLY A 175 16.48 0.21 -16.99
CA GLY A 175 17.22 1.03 -17.95
C GLY A 175 16.59 2.41 -18.18
N GLU A 176 16.22 2.72 -19.42
CA GLU A 176 15.65 4.04 -19.77
C GLU A 176 14.28 4.33 -19.14
N ARG A 177 13.65 3.35 -18.50
CA ARG A 177 12.32 3.46 -17.90
C ARG A 177 12.36 3.88 -16.44
N TYR A 178 13.51 3.71 -15.78
CA TYR A 178 13.73 4.12 -14.40
C TYR A 178 14.17 5.57 -14.38
N LEU A 179 13.33 6.45 -13.82
CA LEU A 179 13.51 7.90 -13.85
C LEU A 179 13.85 8.43 -12.47
N THR A 180 14.92 9.23 -12.38
CA THR A 180 15.33 9.92 -11.16
C THR A 180 15.84 11.32 -11.53
N SER A 181 14.93 12.23 -11.86
CA SER A 181 15.19 13.61 -12.29
C SER A 181 15.99 14.43 -11.28
N ASN A 182 15.88 14.13 -9.98
CA ASN A 182 16.51 14.89 -8.90
C ASN A 182 17.32 14.06 -7.90
N VAL A 183 17.61 12.79 -8.21
CA VAL A 183 18.39 11.91 -7.31
C VAL A 183 19.67 11.48 -8.01
N GLN A 184 20.80 11.85 -7.41
CA GLN A 184 22.13 11.41 -7.81
C GLN A 184 22.75 10.50 -6.76
N ILE A 185 23.70 9.68 -7.17
CA ILE A 185 24.49 8.78 -6.33
C ILE A 185 25.97 8.96 -6.65
N ARG A 186 26.82 8.85 -5.64
CA ARG A 186 28.27 8.84 -5.79
C ARG A 186 28.69 7.45 -6.27
N ASN A 187 29.00 7.30 -7.54
CA ASN A 187 29.38 6.00 -8.10
C ASN A 187 30.61 5.46 -7.35
N PRO A 188 30.55 4.28 -6.72
CA PRO A 188 31.64 3.76 -5.90
C PRO A 188 32.89 3.40 -6.72
N SER A 189 32.75 3.19 -8.03
CA SER A 189 33.86 2.86 -8.94
C SER A 189 34.60 4.10 -9.47
N THR A 190 33.92 5.24 -9.62
CA THR A 190 34.48 6.46 -10.23
C THR A 190 34.63 7.62 -9.25
N GLY A 191 33.85 7.63 -8.17
CA GLY A 191 33.74 8.74 -7.22
C GLY A 191 32.88 9.91 -7.72
N GLU A 192 32.40 9.87 -8.96
CA GLU A 192 31.60 10.92 -9.59
C GLU A 192 30.12 10.82 -9.19
N LEU A 193 29.41 11.95 -9.24
CA LEU A 193 27.96 11.97 -9.05
C LEU A 193 27.25 11.63 -10.36
N GLU A 194 26.50 10.54 -10.34
CA GLU A 194 25.70 10.06 -11.46
C GLU A 194 24.23 10.01 -11.07
N TYR A 195 23.32 10.08 -12.04
CA TYR A 195 21.91 9.86 -11.74
C TYR A 195 21.65 8.37 -11.61
N ILE A 196 20.86 7.97 -10.60
CA ILE A 196 20.57 6.55 -10.34
C ILE A 196 19.87 5.93 -11.57
N GLY A 197 18.85 6.63 -12.08
CA GLY A 197 18.17 6.35 -13.33
C GLY A 197 18.40 7.44 -14.38
N LYS A 198 17.47 7.57 -15.33
CA LYS A 198 17.47 8.66 -16.32
C LYS A 198 16.80 9.91 -15.76
N LYS A 199 17.29 11.08 -16.18
CA LYS A 199 16.69 12.37 -15.81
C LYS A 199 15.26 12.54 -16.33
N TYR A 200 15.01 12.05 -17.54
CA TYR A 200 13.73 12.12 -18.22
C TYR A 200 13.69 11.06 -19.32
N ARG A 201 12.50 10.80 -19.86
CA ARG A 201 12.31 9.94 -21.03
C ARG A 201 11.33 10.56 -22.01
N TYR A 202 11.75 10.72 -23.26
CA TYR A 202 10.86 11.04 -24.36
C TYR A 202 10.58 9.77 -25.17
N PHE A 203 9.32 9.40 -25.33
CA PHE A 203 8.95 8.19 -26.06
C PHE A 203 7.60 8.33 -26.77
N THR A 204 7.33 7.41 -27.70
CA THR A 204 6.05 7.33 -28.40
C THR A 204 5.32 6.06 -27.97
N THR A 205 4.07 6.20 -27.54
CA THR A 205 3.21 5.06 -27.17
C THR A 205 2.86 4.21 -28.39
N LYS A 206 2.28 3.02 -28.17
CA LYS A 206 1.96 2.08 -29.25
C LYS A 206 0.95 2.65 -30.24
N LYS A 207 0.05 3.54 -29.80
CA LYS A 207 -0.91 4.22 -30.67
C LYS A 207 -0.49 5.63 -31.10
N GLY A 208 0.71 6.10 -30.73
CA GLY A 208 1.33 7.27 -31.34
C GLY A 208 1.31 8.56 -30.51
N LEU A 209 0.95 8.52 -29.22
CA LEU A 209 1.13 9.66 -28.32
C LEU A 209 2.61 9.87 -28.03
N ARG A 210 3.07 11.11 -28.13
CA ARG A 210 4.45 11.50 -27.81
C ARG A 210 4.52 12.04 -26.39
N ILE A 211 5.16 11.29 -25.50
CA ILE A 211 5.19 11.57 -24.07
C ILE A 211 6.58 12.04 -23.66
N MET A 212 6.64 13.11 -22.86
CA MET A 212 7.82 13.50 -22.09
C MET A 212 7.58 13.16 -20.62
N ALA A 213 8.42 12.32 -20.03
CA ALA A 213 8.28 11.85 -18.66
C ALA A 213 9.43 12.28 -17.74
N PHE A 214 9.13 12.61 -16.49
CA PHE A 214 10.06 12.94 -15.41
C PHE A 214 9.77 12.08 -14.17
N GLY A 215 10.78 11.78 -13.36
CA GLY A 215 10.69 10.97 -12.13
C GLY A 215 11.26 11.74 -10.93
N VAL A 216 10.44 12.24 -10.03
CA VAL A 216 10.86 13.24 -9.03
C VAL A 216 10.60 12.71 -7.63
N LEU A 217 11.65 12.58 -6.81
CA LEU A 217 11.52 12.35 -5.37
C LEU A 217 11.14 13.67 -4.68
N PHE A 218 10.38 13.63 -3.59
CA PHE A 218 10.14 14.83 -2.78
C PHE A 218 11.46 15.42 -2.25
N ASP A 219 11.41 16.58 -1.60
CA ASP A 219 12.60 17.26 -1.04
C ASP A 219 13.13 16.53 0.21
N PHE A 220 13.44 15.24 0.06
CA PHE A 220 13.92 14.33 1.08
C PHE A 220 15.34 14.66 1.54
N THR A 221 15.55 14.60 2.86
CA THR A 221 16.83 14.96 3.51
C THR A 221 17.39 13.84 4.39
N GLY A 222 16.69 12.71 4.51
CA GLY A 222 17.07 11.59 5.38
C GLY A 222 17.96 10.55 4.71
N ASN A 223 18.47 10.82 3.51
CA ASN A 223 19.25 9.87 2.74
C ASN A 223 20.68 9.70 3.31
N SER A 224 21.28 8.54 3.04
CA SER A 224 22.69 8.28 3.35
C SER A 224 23.63 9.17 2.53
N ASN A 225 24.92 9.19 2.91
CA ASN A 225 25.96 9.93 2.20
C ASN A 225 26.29 9.38 0.80
N ALA A 226 25.71 8.25 0.41
CA ALA A 226 25.83 7.68 -0.92
C ALA A 226 25.11 8.53 -1.98
N SER A 227 24.00 9.18 -1.62
CA SER A 227 23.16 9.93 -2.55
C SER A 227 23.12 11.44 -2.28
N VAL A 228 22.69 12.18 -3.29
CA VAL A 228 22.44 13.64 -3.25
C VAL A 228 21.10 13.91 -3.92
N ILE A 229 20.21 14.59 -3.19
CA ILE A 229 18.89 14.98 -3.67
C ILE A 229 18.93 16.48 -4.01
N THR A 230 18.59 16.82 -5.24
CA THR A 230 18.38 18.22 -5.65
C THR A 230 16.93 18.60 -5.36
N LYS A 231 16.70 19.72 -4.69
CA LYS A 231 15.33 20.19 -4.44
C LYS A 231 14.60 20.44 -5.76
N ALA A 232 13.32 20.10 -5.84
CA ALA A 232 12.54 20.27 -7.07
C ALA A 232 12.57 21.73 -7.58
N ALA A 233 12.52 22.69 -6.66
CA ALA A 233 12.60 24.12 -6.95
C ALA A 233 13.91 24.56 -7.63
N ASP A 234 15.00 23.81 -7.44
CA ASP A 234 16.28 24.08 -8.10
C ASP A 234 16.44 23.23 -9.37
N MET A 235 16.00 21.97 -9.33
CA MET A 235 15.98 21.07 -10.50
C MET A 235 15.26 21.71 -11.70
N VAL A 236 14.09 22.33 -11.49
CA VAL A 236 13.30 22.92 -12.58
C VAL A 236 13.97 24.13 -13.26
N LYS A 237 15.03 24.69 -12.64
CA LYS A 237 15.82 25.79 -13.20
C LYS A 237 17.00 25.28 -14.04
N GLU A 238 17.32 23.99 -13.96
CA GLU A 238 18.46 23.42 -14.68
C GLU A 238 18.24 23.40 -16.20
N SER A 239 19.32 23.62 -16.95
CA SER A 239 19.28 23.74 -18.41
C SER A 239 18.74 22.47 -19.09
N TRP A 240 19.07 21.28 -18.58
CA TRP A 240 18.56 20.02 -19.13
C TRP A 240 17.04 19.90 -18.98
N PHE A 241 16.47 20.37 -17.86
CA PHE A 241 15.03 20.30 -17.60
C PHE A 241 14.30 21.25 -18.55
N LEU A 242 14.75 22.51 -18.62
CA LEU A 242 14.20 23.51 -19.54
C LEU A 242 14.27 23.06 -21.00
N ASN A 243 15.37 22.39 -21.41
CA ASN A 243 15.51 21.82 -22.74
C ASN A 243 14.53 20.66 -22.98
N ALA A 244 14.34 19.77 -22.00
CA ALA A 244 13.39 18.67 -22.08
C ALA A 244 11.94 19.19 -22.16
N VAL A 245 11.55 20.16 -21.34
CA VAL A 245 10.22 20.79 -21.42
C VAL A 245 10.01 21.49 -22.76
N ASN A 246 11.04 22.16 -23.30
CA ASN A 246 10.97 22.81 -24.61
C ASN A 246 11.04 21.85 -25.81
N HIS A 247 11.21 20.54 -25.59
CA HIS A 247 11.23 19.56 -26.66
C HIS A 247 10.02 19.75 -27.58
N LYS A 248 10.26 19.74 -28.89
CA LYS A 248 9.18 19.84 -29.88
C LYS A 248 8.33 18.57 -29.82
N ASN A 249 7.10 18.61 -30.29
CA ASN A 249 6.32 17.39 -30.51
C ASN A 249 6.03 16.58 -29.23
N VAL A 250 5.58 17.25 -28.15
CA VAL A 250 5.10 16.59 -26.93
C VAL A 250 3.57 16.72 -26.89
N ASP A 251 2.88 15.59 -26.84
CA ASP A 251 1.42 15.51 -26.77
C ASP A 251 0.91 15.51 -25.32
N ALA A 252 1.70 14.96 -24.39
CA ALA A 252 1.42 14.99 -22.96
C ALA A 252 2.72 14.88 -22.13
N PHE A 253 2.71 15.44 -20.93
CA PHE A 253 3.74 15.22 -19.92
C PHE A 253 3.25 14.20 -18.88
N LEU A 254 4.14 13.29 -18.49
CA LEU A 254 3.94 12.39 -17.35
C LEU A 254 4.96 12.74 -16.27
N VAL A 255 4.51 13.22 -15.11
CA VAL A 255 5.38 13.50 -13.97
C VAL A 255 5.09 12.45 -12.90
N ILE A 256 5.96 11.45 -12.83
CA ILE A 256 5.88 10.41 -11.80
C ILE A 256 6.80 10.82 -10.66
N GLY A 257 6.49 10.42 -9.44
CA GLY A 257 7.34 10.76 -8.31
C GLY A 257 6.88 10.11 -7.03
N HIS A 258 7.83 9.78 -6.16
CA HIS A 258 7.51 9.38 -4.80
C HIS A 258 7.20 10.65 -3.99
N ASN A 259 5.97 11.14 -4.13
CA ASN A 259 5.47 12.44 -3.66
C ASN A 259 3.95 12.35 -3.47
N PRO A 260 3.36 13.04 -2.48
CA PRO A 260 1.91 13.20 -2.45
C PRO A 260 1.42 13.99 -3.65
N VAL A 261 0.19 13.70 -4.10
CA VAL A 261 -0.46 14.47 -5.19
C VAL A 261 -1.36 15.59 -4.67
N SER A 262 -1.75 15.55 -3.40
CA SER A 262 -2.59 16.58 -2.81
C SER A 262 -1.91 17.95 -2.83
N ARG A 263 -2.58 18.95 -3.38
CA ARG A 263 -2.13 20.37 -3.40
C ARG A 263 -2.05 21.00 -2.01
N LYS A 264 -2.62 20.34 -1.00
CA LYS A 264 -2.59 20.79 0.39
C LYS A 264 -1.36 20.26 1.12
N SER A 265 -0.71 19.22 0.60
CA SER A 265 0.46 18.64 1.23
C SER A 265 1.68 19.55 1.08
N SER A 266 2.35 19.81 2.19
CA SER A 266 3.58 20.61 2.23
C SER A 266 4.78 19.91 1.57
N SER A 267 4.75 18.58 1.44
CA SER A 267 5.79 17.78 0.78
C SER A 267 5.53 17.53 -0.71
N ASN A 268 4.45 18.09 -1.28
CA ASN A 268 4.13 17.94 -2.70
C ASN A 268 5.05 18.78 -3.58
N THR A 269 6.15 18.19 -4.03
CA THR A 269 7.07 18.84 -4.98
C THR A 269 6.67 18.63 -6.44
N LEU A 270 5.73 17.71 -6.73
CA LEU A 270 5.16 17.55 -8.07
C LEU A 270 4.46 18.83 -8.52
N GLN A 271 3.85 19.58 -7.60
CA GLN A 271 3.27 20.89 -7.88
C GLN A 271 4.31 21.87 -8.44
N THR A 272 5.52 21.91 -7.88
CA THR A 272 6.61 22.78 -8.38
C THR A 272 6.99 22.44 -9.82
N VAL A 273 7.06 21.16 -10.15
CA VAL A 273 7.37 20.68 -11.50
C VAL A 273 6.22 20.99 -12.46
N TYR A 274 4.98 20.76 -12.03
CA TYR A 274 3.77 21.14 -12.76
C TYR A 274 3.76 22.63 -13.11
N GLU A 275 4.02 23.51 -12.14
CA GLU A 275 4.05 24.96 -12.35
C GLU A 275 5.12 25.37 -13.37
N ALA A 276 6.32 24.78 -13.29
CA ALA A 276 7.40 25.02 -14.23
C ALA A 276 7.07 24.56 -15.66
N ILE A 277 6.44 23.39 -15.82
CA ILE A 277 6.00 22.90 -17.13
C ILE A 277 4.87 23.78 -17.67
N ARG A 278 3.85 24.06 -16.86
CA ARG A 278 2.66 24.85 -17.26
C ARG A 278 3.03 26.28 -17.67
N ALA A 279 4.07 26.87 -17.07
CA ALA A 279 4.60 28.18 -17.47
C ALA A 279 5.19 28.20 -18.90
N ILE A 280 5.72 27.07 -19.39
CA ILE A 280 6.33 26.96 -20.73
C ILE A 280 5.37 26.34 -21.75
N LYS A 281 4.52 25.41 -21.29
CA LYS A 281 3.58 24.62 -22.10
C LYS A 281 2.15 24.81 -21.58
N PRO A 282 1.54 25.98 -21.79
CA PRO A 282 0.27 26.35 -21.16
C PRO A 282 -0.89 25.40 -21.51
N GLU A 283 -0.86 24.77 -22.68
CA GLU A 283 -1.98 23.94 -23.15
C GLU A 283 -1.71 22.43 -23.16
N THR A 284 -0.46 21.98 -22.95
CA THR A 284 -0.14 20.56 -23.02
C THR A 284 -0.59 19.83 -21.74
N PRO A 285 -1.35 18.73 -21.81
CA PRO A 285 -1.77 17.98 -20.63
C PRO A 285 -0.59 17.52 -19.77
N ILE A 286 -0.75 17.55 -18.45
CA ILE A 286 0.24 17.05 -17.47
C ILE A 286 -0.47 16.04 -16.57
N GLN A 287 -0.04 14.79 -16.66
CA GLN A 287 -0.52 13.73 -15.78
C GLN A 287 0.50 13.47 -14.67
N MET A 288 0.07 13.51 -13.41
CA MET A 288 0.91 13.22 -12.25
C MET A 288 0.56 11.87 -11.62
N PHE A 289 1.58 11.15 -11.18
CA PHE A 289 1.44 9.94 -10.36
C PHE A 289 2.35 10.08 -9.14
N GLY A 290 1.76 9.93 -7.96
CA GLY A 290 2.41 10.13 -6.66
C GLY A 290 2.43 8.87 -5.80
N GLY A 291 2.89 9.03 -4.56
CA GLY A 291 3.08 8.00 -3.54
C GLY A 291 3.40 8.63 -2.19
N HIS A 292 4.17 7.93 -1.36
CA HIS A 292 4.76 8.39 -0.11
C HIS A 292 3.78 8.53 1.06
N THR A 293 2.60 9.09 0.82
CA THR A 293 1.62 9.33 1.88
C THR A 293 0.68 8.15 2.14
N HIS A 294 0.87 7.05 1.42
CA HIS A 294 0.22 5.76 1.69
C HIS A 294 -1.32 5.80 1.54
N ILE A 295 -1.86 6.73 0.74
CA ILE A 295 -3.31 6.93 0.59
C ILE A 295 -3.81 6.75 -0.85
N ARG A 296 -5.09 6.43 -0.98
CA ARG A 296 -5.83 6.60 -2.23
C ARG A 296 -6.17 8.10 -2.37
N ASP A 297 -5.65 8.77 -3.39
CA ASP A 297 -5.98 10.19 -3.62
C ASP A 297 -6.03 10.55 -5.11
N PHE A 298 -6.79 11.60 -5.41
CA PHE A 298 -6.93 12.18 -6.74
C PHE A 298 -7.05 13.70 -6.64
N ALA A 299 -6.08 14.41 -7.21
CA ALA A 299 -6.00 15.86 -7.13
C ALA A 299 -6.19 16.51 -8.50
N VAL A 300 -7.04 17.54 -8.56
CA VAL A 300 -7.26 18.35 -9.77
C VAL A 300 -6.40 19.61 -9.70
N TYR A 301 -5.55 19.83 -10.72
CA TYR A 301 -4.69 21.01 -10.80
C TYR A 301 -5.28 22.06 -11.75
N ASP A 302 -5.70 21.63 -12.93
CA ASP A 302 -6.48 22.44 -13.86
C ASP A 302 -7.40 21.56 -14.72
N ASP A 303 -8.03 22.12 -15.74
CA ASP A 303 -8.93 21.40 -16.65
C ASP A 303 -8.23 20.46 -17.65
N LYS A 304 -6.89 20.36 -17.60
CA LYS A 304 -6.06 19.49 -18.45
C LYS A 304 -5.10 18.61 -17.64
N SER A 305 -5.10 18.71 -16.31
CA SER A 305 -4.07 18.12 -15.44
C SER A 305 -4.64 17.64 -14.13
N VAL A 306 -4.32 16.39 -13.81
CA VAL A 306 -4.73 15.71 -12.58
C VAL A 306 -3.55 14.91 -12.03
N GLY A 307 -3.57 14.64 -10.74
CA GLY A 307 -2.63 13.77 -10.03
C GLY A 307 -3.37 12.60 -9.39
N MET A 308 -2.70 11.45 -9.28
CA MET A 308 -3.24 10.26 -8.65
C MET A 308 -2.22 9.57 -7.74
N GLU A 309 -2.68 9.12 -6.58
CA GLU A 309 -1.94 8.30 -5.61
C GLU A 309 -2.70 7.00 -5.36
N SER A 310 -1.98 5.89 -5.26
CA SER A 310 -2.56 4.55 -5.36
C SER A 310 -2.40 3.70 -4.09
N GLY A 311 -2.51 4.32 -2.91
CA GLY A 311 -2.50 3.60 -1.65
C GLY A 311 -1.11 3.08 -1.26
N ARG A 312 -1.06 1.85 -0.75
CA ARG A 312 0.15 1.21 -0.22
C ARG A 312 0.04 -0.31 -0.24
N TYR A 313 1.15 -0.97 0.06
CA TYR A 313 1.30 -2.37 0.53
C TYR A 313 0.66 -3.42 -0.36
N CYS A 314 0.51 -3.15 -1.66
CA CYS A 314 -0.28 -4.03 -2.52
C CYS A 314 -1.70 -4.25 -1.92
N GLU A 315 -2.33 -3.21 -1.40
CA GLU A 315 -3.76 -3.20 -1.04
C GLU A 315 -4.60 -2.56 -2.16
N THR A 316 -3.94 -1.73 -2.98
CA THR A 316 -4.56 -0.89 -3.99
C THR A 316 -3.78 -0.93 -5.29
N LEU A 317 -4.50 -1.07 -6.40
CA LEU A 317 -4.01 -0.80 -7.73
C LEU A 317 -4.80 0.37 -8.32
N GLY A 318 -4.07 1.41 -8.70
CA GLY A 318 -4.65 2.56 -9.35
C GLY A 318 -4.99 2.33 -10.82
N PHE A 319 -6.17 2.76 -11.26
CA PHE A 319 -6.52 2.87 -12.69
C PHE A 319 -6.96 4.30 -13.03
N LEU A 320 -6.23 4.93 -13.95
CA LEU A 320 -6.58 6.21 -14.55
C LEU A 320 -6.81 6.04 -16.06
N SER A 321 -7.85 6.69 -16.58
CA SER A 321 -8.10 6.78 -18.01
C SER A 321 -8.41 8.21 -18.42
N MET A 322 -7.88 8.61 -19.58
CA MET A 322 -7.97 9.96 -20.12
C MET A 322 -8.39 9.91 -21.60
N SER A 323 -9.26 10.84 -21.99
CA SER A 323 -9.63 11.09 -23.39
C SER A 323 -9.51 12.57 -23.72
N GLY A 324 -9.32 12.89 -25.01
CA GLY A 324 -9.23 14.28 -25.48
C GLY A 324 -7.81 14.84 -25.53
N ILE A 325 -6.78 14.00 -25.53
CA ILE A 325 -5.40 14.42 -25.76
C ILE A 325 -5.23 14.70 -27.26
N GLU A 326 -5.03 15.97 -27.61
CA GLU A 326 -4.86 16.39 -28.99
C GLU A 326 -3.51 15.93 -29.56
N SER A 327 -3.54 15.02 -30.53
CA SER A 327 -2.34 14.58 -31.25
C SER A 327 -2.67 14.22 -32.70
N SER A 328 -1.95 14.83 -33.64
CA SER A 328 -2.02 14.48 -35.07
C SER A 328 -1.36 13.13 -35.38
N HIS A 329 -0.66 12.52 -34.42
CA HIS A 329 0.06 11.26 -34.57
C HIS A 329 -0.65 10.08 -33.90
N TYR A 330 -1.63 10.33 -33.04
CA TYR A 330 -2.43 9.27 -32.45
C TYR A 330 -3.27 8.55 -33.51
N ARG A 331 -3.29 7.21 -33.48
CA ARG A 331 -3.98 6.34 -34.44
C ARG A 331 -4.99 5.39 -33.80
N GLY A 332 -5.05 5.34 -32.47
CA GLY A 332 -6.01 4.51 -31.73
C GLY A 332 -7.40 5.14 -31.63
N LYS A 333 -8.26 4.53 -30.82
CA LYS A 333 -9.58 5.09 -30.47
C LYS A 333 -9.43 6.09 -29.34
N VAL A 334 -10.16 7.19 -29.44
CA VAL A 334 -10.30 8.16 -28.33
C VAL A 334 -11.32 7.66 -27.32
N ASN A 335 -12.45 7.15 -27.81
CA ASN A 335 -13.52 6.55 -27.02
C ASN A 335 -13.85 5.17 -27.62
N PRO A 336 -13.22 4.08 -27.13
CA PRO A 336 -13.48 2.73 -27.62
C PRO A 336 -14.94 2.30 -27.36
N LYS A 337 -15.51 1.53 -28.29
CA LYS A 337 -16.89 1.00 -28.20
C LYS A 337 -16.93 -0.25 -27.32
N GLY A 338 -18.08 -0.53 -26.71
CA GLY A 338 -18.31 -1.76 -25.93
C GLY A 338 -17.85 -1.67 -24.46
N VAL A 339 -17.28 -0.55 -24.06
CA VAL A 339 -16.87 -0.24 -22.69
C VAL A 339 -17.33 1.19 -22.35
N PRO A 340 -17.52 1.53 -21.06
CA PRO A 340 -17.69 2.91 -20.65
C PRO A 340 -16.47 3.75 -21.08
N ASN A 341 -16.66 5.06 -21.27
CA ASN A 341 -15.58 6.00 -21.56
C ASN A 341 -15.46 7.05 -20.46
N PRO A 342 -14.29 7.68 -20.29
CA PRO A 342 -14.10 8.79 -19.36
C PRO A 342 -15.09 9.93 -19.60
N THR A 343 -15.78 10.35 -18.54
CA THR A 343 -16.79 11.43 -18.61
C THR A 343 -16.53 12.57 -17.63
N MET A 344 -15.68 12.37 -16.62
CA MET A 344 -15.45 13.39 -15.59
C MET A 344 -14.61 14.52 -16.16
N LYS A 345 -15.00 15.77 -15.88
CA LYS A 345 -14.25 16.95 -16.27
C LYS A 345 -13.50 17.51 -15.07
N ALA A 346 -12.19 17.63 -15.21
CA ALA A 346 -11.39 18.43 -14.30
C ALA A 346 -11.77 19.92 -14.45
N LYS A 347 -11.78 20.66 -13.35
CA LYS A 347 -12.12 22.09 -13.34
C LYS A 347 -10.90 22.89 -12.92
N LYS A 348 -10.71 24.05 -13.54
CA LYS A 348 -9.71 25.03 -13.09
C LYS A 348 -9.98 25.39 -11.64
N VAL A 349 -8.95 25.37 -10.81
CA VAL A 349 -9.05 25.74 -9.40
C VAL A 349 -9.16 27.26 -9.32
N SER A 350 -10.36 27.78 -9.11
CA SER A 350 -10.56 29.21 -8.84
C SER A 350 -10.32 29.49 -7.35
N THR A 351 -9.21 30.14 -7.00
CA THR A 351 -8.99 30.62 -5.62
C THR A 351 -9.56 32.02 -5.45
N ALA A 352 -10.22 32.28 -4.32
CA ALA A 352 -10.77 33.60 -3.96
C ALA A 352 -9.67 34.63 -3.58
N SER A 353 -8.40 34.22 -3.49
CA SER A 353 -7.25 35.06 -3.19
C SER A 353 -6.18 34.94 -4.29
N ALA A 354 -5.65 36.10 -4.72
CA ALA A 354 -4.62 36.22 -5.76
C ALA A 354 -3.24 35.69 -5.32
N SER A 355 -3.06 35.36 -4.04
CA SER A 355 -1.82 34.81 -3.48
C SER A 355 -1.78 33.27 -3.43
N ALA A 356 -2.85 32.59 -3.87
CA ALA A 356 -2.98 31.12 -3.84
C ALA A 356 -3.31 30.48 -5.20
N SER A 357 -3.33 31.26 -6.29
CA SER A 357 -3.63 30.72 -7.62
C SER A 357 -2.40 30.01 -8.20
N ILE A 358 -2.46 28.67 -8.29
CA ILE A 358 -1.46 27.88 -9.00
C ILE A 358 -1.55 28.14 -10.51
N ALA A 359 -0.47 27.91 -11.25
CA ALA A 359 -0.48 28.01 -12.71
C ALA A 359 -1.60 27.14 -13.31
N SER A 360 -2.30 27.65 -14.33
CA SER A 360 -3.44 26.95 -14.95
C SER A 360 -3.36 27.09 -16.47
N SER A 361 -3.94 26.12 -17.18
CA SER A 361 -4.13 26.22 -18.63
C SER A 361 -4.93 27.47 -19.01
N THR A 362 -4.68 28.02 -20.21
CA THR A 362 -5.31 29.26 -20.68
C THR A 362 -6.50 29.01 -21.60
N GLY A 363 -6.44 27.97 -22.43
CA GLY A 363 -7.50 27.57 -23.34
C GLY A 363 -8.62 26.78 -22.66
N SER A 364 -9.68 26.49 -23.43
CA SER A 364 -10.70 25.50 -23.04
C SER A 364 -10.15 24.08 -23.14
N SER A 365 -10.80 23.13 -22.47
CA SER A 365 -10.43 21.72 -22.48
C SER A 365 -11.63 20.85 -22.83
N ASN A 366 -11.41 19.90 -23.74
CA ASN A 366 -12.33 18.79 -24.02
C ASN A 366 -11.91 17.50 -23.32
N MET A 367 -10.90 17.56 -22.44
CA MET A 367 -10.41 16.39 -21.76
C MET A 367 -11.44 15.83 -20.79
N THR A 368 -11.49 14.50 -20.74
CA THR A 368 -12.28 13.77 -19.75
C THR A 368 -11.43 12.70 -19.10
N PHE A 369 -11.78 12.41 -17.85
CA PHE A 369 -11.00 11.59 -16.95
C PHE A 369 -11.90 10.53 -16.31
N PHE A 370 -11.27 9.43 -15.89
CA PHE A 370 -11.86 8.41 -15.05
C PHE A 370 -10.79 7.85 -14.13
N ARG A 371 -11.08 7.79 -12.84
CA ARG A 371 -10.19 7.20 -11.83
C ARG A 371 -10.92 6.12 -11.05
N ARG A 372 -10.20 5.05 -10.72
CA ARG A 372 -10.69 3.91 -9.95
C ARG A 372 -9.55 3.32 -9.10
N TYR A 373 -9.83 3.02 -7.84
CA TYR A 373 -8.92 2.29 -6.96
C TYR A 373 -9.38 0.85 -6.84
N LEU A 374 -8.60 -0.06 -7.40
CA LEU A 374 -8.88 -1.49 -7.41
C LEU A 374 -8.32 -2.12 -6.14
N ASP A 375 -9.14 -2.86 -5.40
CA ASP A 375 -8.62 -3.68 -4.31
C ASP A 375 -7.70 -4.77 -4.85
N TRP A 376 -6.60 -5.00 -4.15
CA TRP A 376 -5.57 -5.94 -4.54
C TRP A 376 -5.95 -7.40 -4.25
N ASN A 377 -6.95 -7.89 -4.97
CA ASN A 377 -7.32 -9.30 -4.88
C ASN A 377 -7.65 -9.88 -6.23
N ARG A 378 -7.58 -11.21 -6.26
CA ARG A 378 -7.80 -11.98 -7.47
C ARG A 378 -9.22 -11.82 -8.01
N MET A 379 -10.23 -11.61 -7.16
CA MET A 379 -11.61 -11.39 -7.62
C MET A 379 -11.71 -10.09 -8.43
N THR A 380 -11.09 -9.01 -7.94
CA THR A 380 -10.99 -7.73 -8.64
C THR A 380 -10.21 -7.85 -9.94
N PHE A 381 -9.04 -8.50 -9.90
CA PHE A 381 -8.20 -8.69 -11.08
C PHE A 381 -8.92 -9.52 -12.16
N GLU A 382 -9.53 -10.64 -11.78
CA GLU A 382 -10.28 -11.50 -12.70
C GLU A 382 -11.49 -10.79 -13.31
N TYR A 383 -12.19 -9.97 -12.53
CA TYR A 383 -13.35 -9.20 -13.01
C TYR A 383 -12.94 -8.20 -14.10
N HIS A 384 -11.90 -7.39 -13.86
CA HIS A 384 -11.51 -6.31 -14.79
C HIS A 384 -10.70 -6.78 -15.99
N ALA A 385 -9.93 -7.87 -15.84
CA ALA A 385 -9.17 -8.49 -16.92
C ALA A 385 -10.05 -9.00 -18.07
N GLU A 386 -11.37 -9.15 -17.85
CA GLU A 386 -12.43 -9.58 -18.78
C GLU A 386 -13.02 -10.96 -18.40
N GLY A 387 -13.86 -10.99 -17.35
CA GLY A 387 -14.77 -12.11 -17.07
C GLY A 387 -14.12 -13.49 -17.20
N SER A 388 -13.14 -13.79 -16.34
CA SER A 388 -12.31 -15.01 -16.29
C SER A 388 -13.03 -16.37 -16.34
N GLN A 389 -14.36 -16.37 -16.45
CA GLN A 389 -15.18 -17.52 -16.80
C GLN A 389 -15.23 -17.80 -18.32
N THR A 390 -14.68 -16.93 -19.18
CA THR A 390 -14.62 -17.13 -20.64
C THR A 390 -13.22 -17.47 -21.18
N LYS A 391 -12.15 -17.02 -20.50
CA LYS A 391 -10.74 -17.31 -20.80
C LYS A 391 -9.95 -17.48 -19.50
N ALA A 392 -8.89 -18.28 -19.53
CA ALA A 392 -8.01 -18.46 -18.39
C ALA A 392 -7.36 -17.13 -17.98
N PHE A 393 -7.57 -16.71 -16.73
CA PHE A 393 -6.91 -15.54 -16.13
C PHE A 393 -5.41 -15.76 -16.00
N ASP A 394 -5.04 -16.91 -15.46
CA ASP A 394 -3.66 -17.29 -15.18
C ASP A 394 -2.81 -17.34 -16.45
N THR A 395 -1.58 -16.87 -16.31
CA THR A 395 -0.59 -16.91 -17.37
C THR A 395 0.60 -17.74 -16.91
N THR A 396 1.27 -18.43 -17.82
CA THR A 396 2.48 -19.22 -17.47
C THR A 396 3.52 -18.40 -16.71
N LYS A 397 3.70 -17.12 -17.09
CA LYS A 397 4.61 -16.22 -16.38
C LYS A 397 4.11 -15.91 -14.97
N GLY A 398 2.84 -15.53 -14.81
CA GLY A 398 2.28 -15.22 -13.50
C GLY A 398 2.36 -16.41 -12.54
N LEU A 399 2.01 -17.62 -13.00
CA LEU A 399 2.13 -18.83 -12.19
C LEU A 399 3.57 -19.10 -11.74
N ALA A 400 4.55 -18.93 -12.64
CA ALA A 400 5.97 -19.09 -12.30
C ALA A 400 6.43 -18.03 -11.27
N VAL A 401 5.88 -16.83 -11.30
CA VAL A 401 6.15 -15.78 -10.30
C VAL A 401 5.56 -16.14 -8.94
N SER A 402 4.30 -16.59 -8.89
CA SER A 402 3.68 -17.06 -7.63
C SER A 402 4.45 -18.23 -7.02
N GLU A 403 4.93 -19.18 -7.85
CA GLU A 403 5.80 -20.28 -7.41
C GLU A 403 7.15 -19.78 -6.89
N ASN A 404 7.75 -18.78 -7.52
CA ASN A 404 9.01 -18.16 -7.07
C ASN A 404 8.83 -17.47 -5.70
N ILE A 405 7.71 -16.78 -5.49
CA ILE A 405 7.38 -16.20 -4.17
C ILE A 405 7.31 -17.30 -3.12
N THR A 406 6.57 -18.39 -3.38
CA THR A 406 6.47 -19.51 -2.43
C THR A 406 7.84 -20.12 -2.12
N ALA A 407 8.71 -20.27 -3.12
CA ALA A 407 10.06 -20.76 -2.94
C ALA A 407 10.91 -19.82 -2.08
N THR A 408 10.84 -18.51 -2.35
CA THR A 408 11.57 -17.47 -1.62
C THR A 408 11.12 -17.37 -0.16
N ARG A 409 9.80 -17.41 0.10
CA ARG A 409 9.25 -17.48 1.46
C ARG A 409 9.79 -18.66 2.26
N LYS A 410 9.94 -19.82 1.59
CA LYS A 410 10.50 -21.03 2.19
C LYS A 410 12.00 -20.90 2.44
N GLU A 411 12.75 -20.34 1.50
CA GLU A 411 14.19 -20.08 1.64
C GLU A 411 14.48 -19.16 2.83
N LEU A 412 13.69 -18.09 2.96
CA LEU A 412 13.80 -17.11 4.05
C LEU A 412 13.18 -17.59 5.38
N ASN A 413 12.53 -18.76 5.37
CA ASN A 413 11.85 -19.34 6.54
C ASN A 413 10.79 -18.39 7.17
N LEU A 414 10.10 -17.64 6.32
CA LEU A 414 9.16 -16.57 6.70
C LEU A 414 7.95 -17.06 7.51
N THR A 415 7.56 -18.32 7.32
CA THR A 415 6.41 -18.93 8.00
C THR A 415 6.74 -19.53 9.38
N SER A 416 7.95 -19.29 9.90
CA SER A 416 8.32 -19.72 11.25
C SER A 416 7.52 -18.98 12.31
N ILE A 417 6.68 -19.72 13.05
CA ILE A 417 5.76 -19.17 14.04
C ILE A 417 6.48 -18.81 15.34
N TYR A 418 6.26 -17.59 15.83
CA TYR A 418 6.68 -17.15 17.17
C TYR A 418 5.58 -17.35 18.21
N GLY A 419 4.31 -17.18 17.82
CA GLY A 419 3.14 -17.37 18.66
C GLY A 419 1.84 -17.18 17.87
N CYS A 420 0.71 -17.38 18.53
CA CYS A 420 -0.62 -17.10 17.99
C CYS A 420 -1.17 -15.84 18.66
N ALA A 421 -1.23 -14.72 17.94
CA ALA A 421 -1.88 -13.50 18.37
C ALA A 421 -3.36 -13.78 18.70
N PRO A 422 -3.82 -13.56 19.95
CA PRO A 422 -5.16 -13.95 20.39
C PRO A 422 -6.27 -13.03 19.87
N GLN A 423 -5.93 -11.88 19.30
CA GLN A 423 -6.87 -10.94 18.68
C GLN A 423 -6.14 -10.03 17.69
N THR A 424 -6.90 -9.24 16.96
CA THR A 424 -6.37 -8.16 16.11
C THR A 424 -6.15 -6.89 16.93
N TRP A 425 -5.02 -6.21 16.71
CA TRP A 425 -4.72 -4.90 17.25
C TRP A 425 -4.52 -3.86 16.16
N CYS A 426 -5.29 -2.79 16.26
CA CYS A 426 -5.30 -1.67 15.34
C CYS A 426 -4.14 -0.69 15.59
N LEU A 427 -3.45 -0.29 14.52
CA LEU A 427 -2.49 0.80 14.51
C LEU A 427 -3.18 2.15 14.70
N SER A 428 -4.21 2.42 13.90
CA SER A 428 -4.95 3.69 13.93
C SER A 428 -6.46 3.54 13.93
N CYS A 429 -7.00 2.32 13.87
CA CYS A 429 -8.45 2.07 13.87
C CYS A 429 -9.09 1.90 15.25
N ALA A 430 -8.32 2.06 16.33
CA ALA A 430 -8.81 2.08 17.70
C ALA A 430 -8.19 3.27 18.47
N PRO A 431 -8.86 3.81 19.51
CA PRO A 431 -8.30 4.88 20.33
C PRO A 431 -6.94 4.51 20.89
N PHE A 432 -5.99 5.45 20.88
CA PHE A 432 -4.63 5.24 21.39
C PHE A 432 -4.66 4.66 22.82
N MET A 433 -3.86 3.61 23.06
CA MET A 433 -3.76 2.86 24.33
C MET A 433 -5.02 2.10 24.77
N SER A 434 -6.07 2.02 23.96
CA SER A 434 -7.20 1.11 24.21
C SER A 434 -6.80 -0.37 24.05
N GLU A 435 -7.64 -1.29 24.53
CA GLU A 435 -7.42 -2.75 24.40
C GLU A 435 -7.24 -3.20 22.94
N GLY A 436 -7.98 -2.58 22.01
CA GLY A 436 -7.89 -2.84 20.57
C GLY A 436 -6.77 -2.07 19.87
N SER A 437 -6.03 -1.20 20.56
CA SER A 437 -4.90 -0.45 19.99
C SER A 437 -3.61 -1.23 20.14
N ILE A 438 -2.81 -1.30 19.07
CA ILE A 438 -1.51 -1.97 19.10
C ILE A 438 -0.60 -1.38 20.17
N TYR A 439 -0.65 -0.07 20.42
CA TYR A 439 0.19 0.59 21.42
C TYR A 439 0.00 0.06 22.85
N SER A 440 -1.18 -0.47 23.20
CA SER A 440 -1.38 -1.12 24.50
C SER A 440 -0.68 -2.50 24.57
N LEU A 441 -0.63 -3.23 23.45
CA LEU A 441 0.17 -4.44 23.30
C LEU A 441 1.66 -4.11 23.34
N LEU A 442 2.11 -3.12 22.57
CA LEU A 442 3.52 -2.75 22.49
C LEU A 442 4.05 -2.27 23.84
N ALA A 443 3.26 -1.49 24.59
CA ALA A 443 3.66 -1.08 25.93
C ALA A 443 3.88 -2.26 26.88
N ARG A 444 3.03 -3.30 26.80
CA ARG A 444 3.21 -4.55 27.56
C ARG A 444 4.43 -5.32 27.08
N ALA A 445 4.60 -5.48 25.77
CA ALA A 445 5.72 -6.22 25.17
C ALA A 445 7.06 -5.57 25.49
N LEU A 446 7.18 -4.24 25.33
CA LEU A 446 8.37 -3.47 25.68
C LEU A 446 8.71 -3.60 27.17
N SER A 447 7.72 -3.43 28.06
CA SER A 447 7.93 -3.57 29.50
C SER A 447 8.43 -4.96 29.91
N ALA A 448 7.90 -6.01 29.27
CA ALA A 448 8.23 -7.40 29.56
C ALA A 448 9.60 -7.84 29.00
N THR A 449 10.05 -7.26 27.88
CA THR A 449 11.21 -7.76 27.12
C THR A 449 12.42 -6.84 27.16
N ILE A 450 12.23 -5.54 27.38
CA ILE A 450 13.34 -4.58 27.53
C ILE A 450 13.82 -4.60 28.97
N ILE A 451 14.51 -5.68 29.34
CA ILE A 451 14.97 -5.98 30.69
C ILE A 451 16.35 -6.62 30.70
N THR A 452 17.22 -6.17 31.60
CA THR A 452 18.48 -6.84 31.96
C THR A 452 18.36 -7.43 33.35
N GLU A 453 19.09 -8.52 33.63
CA GLU A 453 19.04 -9.19 34.93
C GLU A 453 19.51 -8.24 36.05
N GLU A 454 20.55 -7.46 35.78
CA GLU A 454 21.19 -6.56 36.74
C GLU A 454 20.30 -5.36 37.11
N ARG A 455 19.44 -4.91 36.18
CA ARG A 455 18.59 -3.72 36.36
C ARG A 455 17.09 -4.04 36.31
N ALA A 456 16.71 -5.32 36.46
CA ALA A 456 15.33 -5.77 36.40
C ALA A 456 14.39 -5.07 37.42
N SER A 457 14.90 -4.78 38.62
CA SER A 457 14.15 -4.11 39.68
C SER A 457 14.19 -2.58 39.61
N LYS A 458 15.01 -2.00 38.71
CA LYS A 458 15.08 -0.55 38.52
C LYS A 458 13.87 -0.07 37.71
N PRO A 459 13.17 1.00 38.13
CA PRO A 459 12.12 1.59 37.32
C PRO A 459 12.67 2.11 35.99
N ARG A 460 11.90 1.88 34.91
CA ARG A 460 12.30 2.16 33.52
C ARG A 460 11.21 2.91 32.78
N LEU A 461 11.59 3.97 32.08
CA LEU A 461 10.76 4.66 31.10
C LEU A 461 11.30 4.36 29.71
N ILE A 462 10.54 3.64 28.90
CA ILE A 462 10.96 3.19 27.57
C ILE A 462 10.20 4.01 26.53
N ILE A 463 10.86 4.96 25.88
CA ILE A 463 10.27 5.85 24.88
C ILE A 463 10.60 5.32 23.48
N THR A 464 9.58 5.16 22.64
CA THR A 464 9.75 4.75 21.25
C THR A 464 8.92 5.64 20.33
N ASN A 465 9.33 5.82 19.08
CA ASN A 465 8.54 6.58 18.11
C ASN A 465 7.38 5.72 17.59
N SER A 466 6.20 6.25 17.34
CA SER A 466 5.08 5.47 16.78
C SER A 466 5.36 4.96 15.36
N GLY A 467 6.11 5.71 14.56
CA GLY A 467 6.43 5.38 13.17
C GLY A 467 7.30 4.14 12.95
N HIS A 468 7.87 3.51 14.00
CA HIS A 468 8.56 2.22 13.85
C HIS A 468 7.60 1.04 13.65
N ILE A 469 6.30 1.30 13.85
CA ILE A 469 5.22 0.36 13.60
C ILE A 469 4.58 0.73 12.26
N ARG A 470 4.57 -0.23 11.34
CA ARG A 470 4.17 -0.01 9.94
C ARG A 470 2.78 -0.55 9.64
N PHE A 471 2.36 -1.57 10.38
CA PHE A 471 1.09 -2.23 10.15
C PHE A 471 0.40 -2.66 11.43
N ASP A 472 -0.90 -2.87 11.31
CA ASP A 472 -1.73 -3.50 12.32
C ASP A 472 -1.27 -4.95 12.57
N LEU A 473 -1.63 -5.50 13.73
CA LEU A 473 -1.34 -6.89 14.06
C LEU A 473 -2.63 -7.71 13.95
N ALA A 474 -2.74 -8.58 12.97
CA ALA A 474 -3.92 -9.43 12.78
C ALA A 474 -3.96 -10.61 13.78
N GLU A 475 -5.16 -11.01 14.20
CA GLU A 475 -5.37 -12.26 14.93
C GLU A 475 -4.87 -13.47 14.13
N GLY A 476 -4.18 -14.39 14.81
CA GLY A 476 -3.71 -15.64 14.24
C GLY A 476 -2.22 -15.84 14.37
N ALA A 477 -1.60 -16.54 13.41
CA ALA A 477 -0.17 -16.81 13.49
C ALA A 477 0.66 -15.53 13.36
N PHE A 478 1.47 -15.25 14.38
CA PHE A 478 2.53 -14.26 14.35
C PHE A 478 3.84 -14.99 14.05
N ASP A 479 4.24 -14.93 12.79
CA ASP A 479 5.41 -15.59 12.23
C ASP A 479 6.56 -14.61 11.96
N TYR A 480 7.64 -15.12 11.39
CA TYR A 480 8.83 -14.33 11.09
C TYR A 480 8.49 -13.17 10.13
N ASP A 481 7.67 -13.42 9.11
CA ASP A 481 7.16 -12.38 8.22
C ASP A 481 6.35 -11.31 8.96
N SER A 482 5.41 -11.74 9.81
CA SER A 482 4.58 -10.83 10.62
C SER A 482 5.41 -9.85 11.47
N SER A 483 6.61 -10.25 11.90
CA SER A 483 7.50 -9.36 12.64
C SER A 483 7.96 -8.16 11.80
N PHE A 484 8.27 -8.36 10.52
CA PHE A 484 8.65 -7.29 9.59
C PHE A 484 7.45 -6.46 9.16
N ILE A 485 6.31 -7.10 8.92
CA ILE A 485 5.05 -6.41 8.62
C ILE A 485 4.69 -5.39 9.70
N VAL A 486 4.76 -5.80 10.97
CA VAL A 486 4.41 -4.92 12.10
C VAL A 486 5.54 -3.93 12.40
N SER A 487 6.79 -4.40 12.47
CA SER A 487 7.95 -3.58 12.85
C SER A 487 9.22 -4.01 12.10
N PRO A 488 9.49 -3.46 10.90
CA PRO A 488 10.59 -3.90 10.03
C PRO A 488 11.94 -3.30 10.42
N PHE A 489 11.97 -2.20 11.14
CA PHE A 489 13.22 -1.50 11.43
C PHE A 489 14.06 -2.24 12.48
N THR A 490 15.36 -2.00 12.41
CA THR A 490 16.36 -2.59 13.30
C THR A 490 16.97 -1.55 14.24
N ASP A 491 16.17 -0.62 14.75
CA ASP A 491 16.63 0.40 15.71
C ASP A 491 16.95 -0.27 17.05
N ALA A 492 18.11 0.05 17.61
CA ALA A 492 18.54 -0.52 18.88
C ALA A 492 18.14 0.35 20.07
N PHE A 493 18.12 -0.24 21.27
CA PHE A 493 17.70 0.43 22.50
C PHE A 493 18.90 1.02 23.26
N ASN A 494 19.02 2.35 23.20
CA ASN A 494 19.93 3.13 24.01
C ASN A 494 19.29 3.53 25.34
N TYR A 495 20.11 3.92 26.31
CA TYR A 495 19.63 4.49 27.57
C TYR A 495 20.63 5.40 28.26
N LEU A 496 20.09 6.19 29.18
CA LEU A 496 20.80 6.88 30.24
C LEU A 496 20.43 6.24 31.59
N PRO A 497 21.40 5.75 32.38
CA PRO A 497 21.14 5.14 33.68
C PRO A 497 20.79 6.19 34.74
N ASP A 498 19.92 5.82 35.68
CA ASP A 498 19.66 6.55 36.93
C ASP A 498 19.34 8.06 36.74
N VAL A 499 18.61 8.42 35.68
CA VAL A 499 18.12 9.78 35.42
C VAL A 499 17.13 10.19 36.52
N PRO A 500 17.21 11.41 37.11
CA PRO A 500 16.23 11.90 38.06
C PRO A 500 14.82 11.86 37.47
N TYR A 501 13.88 11.22 38.18
CA TYR A 501 12.54 10.96 37.66
C TYR A 501 11.81 12.24 37.24
N HIS A 502 11.98 13.34 37.99
CA HIS A 502 11.35 14.62 37.67
C HIS A 502 11.79 15.20 36.33
N LEU A 503 12.98 14.86 35.82
CA LEU A 503 13.41 15.20 34.46
C LEU A 503 12.88 14.18 33.45
N ALA A 504 13.12 12.90 33.72
CA ALA A 504 12.78 11.80 32.81
C ALA A 504 11.27 11.77 32.46
N SER A 505 10.39 12.02 33.43
CA SER A 505 8.94 12.01 33.23
C SER A 505 8.42 13.09 32.29
N GLN A 506 9.23 14.11 31.98
CA GLN A 506 8.87 15.22 31.08
C GLN A 506 9.40 15.02 29.66
N VAL A 507 10.32 14.07 29.44
CA VAL A 507 11.00 13.88 28.15
C VAL A 507 10.01 13.53 27.03
N LEU A 508 9.04 12.65 27.29
CA LEU A 508 8.03 12.29 26.28
C LEU A 508 7.29 13.53 25.76
N ALA A 509 6.83 14.41 26.66
CA ALA A 509 6.13 15.63 26.28
C ALA A 509 7.05 16.64 25.56
N ALA A 510 8.33 16.70 25.94
CA ALA A 510 9.33 17.52 25.26
C ALA A 510 9.60 17.02 23.84
N LEU A 511 9.63 15.71 23.63
CA LEU A 511 9.78 15.11 22.29
C LEU A 511 8.54 15.33 21.42
N GLU A 512 7.33 15.21 21.98
CA GLU A 512 6.08 15.48 21.24
C GLU A 512 5.92 16.95 20.84
N SER A 513 6.41 17.88 21.66
CA SER A 513 6.29 19.32 21.43
C SER A 513 7.46 19.92 20.65
N GLY A 514 8.59 19.21 20.57
CA GLY A 514 9.72 19.61 19.77
C GLY A 514 9.63 19.10 18.34
N ASP A 515 10.20 19.86 17.42
CA ASP A 515 10.36 19.48 16.01
C ASP A 515 11.52 18.47 15.87
N TYR A 516 11.37 17.31 16.50
CA TYR A 516 12.38 16.25 16.54
C TYR A 516 12.13 15.21 15.45
N PRO A 517 13.20 14.60 14.87
CA PRO A 517 13.05 13.59 13.83
C PRO A 517 12.13 12.44 14.25
N SER A 518 11.07 12.24 13.48
CA SER A 518 10.14 11.11 13.63
C SER A 518 10.14 10.31 12.32
N LYS A 519 10.19 8.98 12.39
CA LYS A 519 9.92 8.14 11.21
C LYS A 519 8.48 8.27 10.69
N ARG A 520 7.67 9.06 11.38
CA ARG A 520 6.31 9.46 11.01
C ARG A 520 6.26 10.88 10.42
N ASP A 521 7.35 11.48 9.95
CA ASP A 521 7.32 12.83 9.32
C ASP A 521 6.50 12.91 8.00
N LEU A 522 5.69 11.88 7.74
CA LEU A 522 4.38 11.99 7.09
C LEU A 522 3.41 12.68 8.06
N SER A 523 3.36 14.02 8.00
CA SER A 523 2.47 14.87 8.82
C SER A 523 1.08 14.25 9.07
N THR A 524 0.44 14.54 10.20
CA THR A 524 -0.93 14.08 10.50
C THR A 524 -1.98 14.50 9.46
N GLU A 525 -1.68 15.45 8.58
CA GLU A 525 -2.48 15.77 7.39
C GLU A 525 -2.37 14.73 6.26
N SER A 526 -1.27 13.97 6.22
CA SER A 526 -0.95 12.96 5.20
C SER A 526 -1.79 11.68 5.29
N PHE A 527 -2.46 11.42 6.43
CA PHE A 527 -3.40 10.29 6.54
C PHE A 527 -4.81 10.62 6.06
N GLY A 528 -5.06 11.82 5.52
CA GLY A 528 -6.19 12.10 4.63
C GLY A 528 -7.62 11.88 5.16
N PHE A 529 -7.83 11.41 6.41
CA PHE A 529 -9.13 11.38 7.05
C PHE A 529 -9.54 12.80 7.49
N THR A 530 -9.56 13.74 6.54
CA THR A 530 -10.22 15.01 6.80
C THR A 530 -11.70 14.74 7.01
N GLN A 531 -12.15 14.94 8.26
CA GLN A 531 -13.57 15.13 8.53
C GLN A 531 -13.99 16.43 7.82
N MET A 532 -14.68 16.31 6.69
CA MET A 532 -15.56 17.39 6.30
C MET A 532 -16.68 17.46 7.34
N ASN A 533 -16.75 18.62 7.98
CA ASN A 533 -17.71 19.06 8.97
C ASN A 533 -19.12 18.43 8.77
N PRO A 534 -19.68 17.69 9.75
CA PRO A 534 -20.96 16.95 9.61
C PRO A 534 -22.20 17.84 9.48
N SER A 535 -22.03 19.16 9.32
CA SER A 535 -23.10 20.16 9.32
C SER A 535 -23.50 20.69 7.93
N LEU A 536 -23.09 20.05 6.84
CA LEU A 536 -23.53 20.38 5.47
C LEU A 536 -24.21 19.24 4.71
N ASP A 537 -24.64 18.20 5.43
CA ASP A 537 -25.36 17.06 4.85
C ASP A 537 -26.86 17.39 4.67
N SER A 538 -27.17 18.34 3.78
CA SER A 538 -28.52 18.43 3.23
C SER A 538 -28.64 17.38 2.13
N CYS A 539 -29.23 16.24 2.47
CA CYS A 539 -29.78 15.28 1.51
C CYS A 539 -30.76 16.03 0.58
N ILE A 540 -30.30 16.46 -0.59
CA ILE A 540 -31.18 16.91 -1.66
C ILE A 540 -31.41 15.71 -2.56
N ASP A 541 -32.54 15.03 -2.34
CA ASP A 541 -33.09 14.08 -3.30
C ASP A 541 -33.20 14.75 -4.68
N PRO A 542 -32.71 14.13 -5.77
CA PRO A 542 -32.97 14.65 -7.10
C PRO A 542 -34.48 14.63 -7.37
N PRO A 543 -35.07 15.71 -7.89
CA PRO A 543 -36.48 15.70 -8.24
C PRO A 543 -36.70 14.70 -9.38
N VAL A 544 -37.43 13.62 -9.07
CA VAL A 544 -37.92 12.66 -10.03
C VAL A 544 -38.83 13.41 -11.00
N THR A 545 -38.31 13.74 -12.18
CA THR A 545 -39.13 14.20 -13.30
C THR A 545 -40.03 13.04 -13.72
N ARG A 546 -41.30 13.13 -13.31
CA ARG A 546 -42.37 12.31 -13.87
C ARG A 546 -42.61 12.76 -15.30
N ASP A 547 -41.98 12.07 -16.23
CA ASP A 547 -42.57 11.85 -17.54
C ASP A 547 -42.22 10.46 -18.01
N ASN A 548 -43.23 9.60 -18.05
CA ASN A 548 -43.39 8.63 -19.12
C ASN A 548 -44.82 8.10 -19.12
N LEU A 549 -45.51 8.40 -20.20
CA LEU A 549 -46.67 7.69 -20.70
C LEU A 549 -46.37 6.18 -20.72
N ILE A 550 -47.07 5.47 -19.84
CA ILE A 550 -47.67 4.14 -19.99
C ILE A 550 -46.97 3.19 -20.99
N THR A 551 -46.39 2.10 -20.46
CA THR A 551 -46.89 0.75 -20.79
C THR A 551 -46.55 -0.24 -19.68
N LYS A 552 -47.61 -0.84 -19.13
CA LYS A 552 -47.60 -1.84 -18.07
C LYS A 552 -46.97 -3.16 -18.56
N ARG A 553 -46.04 -3.72 -17.79
CA ARG A 553 -45.99 -5.17 -17.53
C ARG A 553 -45.73 -5.39 -16.04
N SER A 554 -46.72 -5.99 -15.41
CA SER A 554 -46.79 -6.42 -14.02
C SER A 554 -45.86 -7.60 -13.73
N TYR A 555 -45.07 -7.52 -12.66
CA TYR A 555 -44.57 -8.69 -11.94
C TYR A 555 -45.10 -8.66 -10.49
N PRO A 556 -45.56 -9.80 -9.95
CA PRO A 556 -46.22 -9.88 -8.65
C PRO A 556 -45.20 -9.92 -7.50
N GLY A 557 -45.44 -9.08 -6.49
CA GLY A 557 -45.23 -9.40 -5.06
C GLY A 557 -43.92 -10.09 -4.65
N GLY A 558 -42.76 -9.58 -5.05
CA GLY A 558 -41.50 -9.90 -4.38
C GLY A 558 -41.30 -8.99 -3.18
N ARG A 559 -41.20 -9.54 -1.98
CA ARG A 559 -40.74 -8.81 -0.79
C ARG A 559 -39.36 -8.24 -1.13
N ILE A 560 -39.17 -6.92 -1.05
CA ILE A 560 -37.84 -6.31 -1.16
C ILE A 560 -37.05 -6.84 0.04
N ILE A 561 -36.33 -7.93 -0.15
CA ILE A 561 -35.25 -8.30 0.73
C ILE A 561 -34.19 -7.24 0.47
N ARG A 562 -34.10 -6.23 1.35
CA ARG A 562 -32.85 -5.47 1.49
C ARG A 562 -31.80 -6.52 1.78
N ARG A 563 -31.09 -6.96 0.75
CA ARG A 563 -29.85 -7.70 0.92
C ARG A 563 -28.98 -6.72 1.69
N GLN A 564 -28.85 -6.91 3.00
CA GLN A 564 -27.75 -6.29 3.74
C GLN A 564 -26.52 -6.81 3.00
N THR A 565 -25.97 -6.01 2.10
CA THR A 565 -24.65 -6.23 1.57
C THR A 565 -23.76 -6.23 2.80
N THR A 566 -23.26 -7.41 3.18
CA THR A 566 -22.14 -7.55 4.10
C THR A 566 -21.00 -6.77 3.46
N THR A 567 -20.84 -5.52 3.88
CA THR A 567 -19.73 -4.66 3.47
C THR A 567 -18.53 -5.07 4.29
N THR A 568 -17.45 -5.48 3.62
CA THR A 568 -16.17 -5.71 4.29
C THR A 568 -15.55 -4.36 4.67
N PRO A 569 -14.87 -4.27 5.82
CA PRO A 569 -14.05 -3.10 6.15
C PRO A 569 -13.02 -2.83 5.05
N GLY A 570 -12.79 -1.56 4.78
CA GLY A 570 -11.83 -1.14 3.76
C GLY A 570 -11.90 0.36 3.51
N TYR A 571 -11.31 0.77 2.39
CA TYR A 571 -11.23 2.16 2.00
C TYR A 571 -12.58 2.75 1.57
N VAL A 572 -12.86 3.96 2.05
CA VAL A 572 -13.97 4.80 1.59
C VAL A 572 -13.36 6.16 1.29
N THR A 573 -12.82 6.27 0.08
CA THR A 573 -11.99 7.38 -0.40
C THR A 573 -12.85 8.56 -0.79
N THR A 574 -12.41 9.78 -0.46
CA THR A 574 -13.01 11.02 -0.97
C THR A 574 -11.89 11.93 -1.44
N ASP A 575 -11.95 12.29 -2.72
CA ASP A 575 -10.92 13.05 -3.43
C ASP A 575 -11.56 14.21 -4.23
N ASP A 576 -10.79 14.93 -5.06
CA ASP A 576 -11.31 16.08 -5.82
C ASP A 576 -12.42 15.69 -6.83
N PHE A 577 -12.60 14.39 -7.13
CA PHE A 577 -13.67 13.84 -7.97
C PHE A 577 -14.80 13.17 -7.17
N GLY A 578 -14.82 13.34 -5.85
CA GLY A 578 -15.88 12.86 -4.97
C GLY A 578 -15.55 11.53 -4.30
N SER A 579 -16.57 10.78 -3.89
CA SER A 579 -16.44 9.60 -3.03
C SER A 579 -16.64 8.26 -3.75
N ASP A 580 -16.55 8.28 -5.08
CA ASP A 580 -16.85 7.12 -5.91
C ASP A 580 -15.58 6.52 -6.55
N GLY A 581 -14.40 6.77 -5.98
CA GLY A 581 -13.14 6.26 -6.50
C GLY A 581 -12.95 4.76 -6.30
N ASP A 582 -13.35 4.22 -5.15
CA ASP A 582 -13.13 2.81 -4.81
C ASP A 582 -13.95 1.87 -5.70
N ASP A 583 -13.33 0.76 -6.09
CA ASP A 583 -13.94 -0.26 -6.94
C ASP A 583 -14.89 -1.19 -6.18
N THR A 584 -14.66 -1.36 -4.90
CA THR A 584 -15.48 -2.19 -4.02
C THR A 584 -16.17 -1.31 -2.98
N VAL A 585 -17.39 -1.66 -2.60
CA VAL A 585 -18.12 -0.94 -1.56
C VAL A 585 -17.73 -1.49 -0.19
N HIS A 586 -17.15 -0.64 0.65
CA HIS A 586 -16.68 -0.99 1.99
C HIS A 586 -17.47 -0.30 3.10
N SER A 587 -17.38 -0.87 4.30
CA SER A 587 -17.61 -0.11 5.53
C SER A 587 -16.32 0.63 5.89
N LYS A 588 -16.45 1.92 6.19
CA LYS A 588 -15.30 2.75 6.56
C LYS A 588 -14.62 2.22 7.83
N ILE A 589 -13.30 2.02 7.76
CA ILE A 589 -12.47 1.75 8.92
C ILE A 589 -12.31 3.07 9.71
N PRO A 590 -12.59 3.10 11.03
CA PRO A 590 -12.35 4.28 11.86
C PRO A 590 -10.89 4.71 11.83
N TYR A 591 -10.64 5.98 12.11
CA TYR A 591 -9.28 6.52 12.25
C TYR A 591 -9.17 7.37 13.51
N TYR A 592 -8.09 7.14 14.25
CA TYR A 592 -7.70 7.86 15.44
C TYR A 592 -6.27 8.34 15.26
N SER A 593 -6.02 9.61 15.57
CA SER A 593 -4.67 10.13 15.61
C SER A 593 -3.92 9.50 16.78
N VAL A 594 -2.69 9.10 16.52
CA VAL A 594 -1.74 8.61 17.53
C VAL A 594 -0.62 9.66 17.70
N PRO A 595 0.12 9.69 18.82
CA PRO A 595 1.25 10.60 19.01
C PRO A 595 2.46 10.23 18.13
N ASN A 596 3.49 11.07 18.08
CA ASN A 596 4.75 10.77 17.38
C ASN A 596 5.64 9.78 18.15
N PHE A 597 5.50 9.76 19.47
CA PHE A 597 6.20 8.96 20.45
C PHE A 597 5.22 8.40 21.47
N PHE A 598 5.53 7.22 22.00
CA PHE A 598 4.82 6.64 23.13
C PHE A 598 5.79 6.02 24.12
N GLN A 599 5.31 5.81 25.34
CA GLN A 599 6.11 5.31 26.44
C GLN A 599 5.54 4.01 27.01
N ALA A 600 6.43 3.05 27.27
CA ALA A 600 6.17 1.90 28.12
C ALA A 600 6.87 2.07 29.48
N ASN A 601 6.23 1.55 30.53
CA ASN A 601 6.73 1.64 31.89
C ASN A 601 7.14 0.25 32.38
N GLY A 602 8.37 0.11 32.87
CA GLY A 602 8.89 -1.14 33.44
C GLY A 602 9.23 -0.99 34.92
N SER A 603 8.78 -1.92 35.76
CA SER A 603 9.09 -1.94 37.21
C SER A 603 8.72 -0.66 37.98
N LEU A 604 7.72 0.10 37.51
CA LEU A 604 7.14 1.21 38.27
C LEU A 604 6.18 0.70 39.36
N PRO A 605 5.99 1.44 40.46
CA PRO A 605 4.98 1.11 41.45
C PRO A 605 3.56 1.20 40.86
N ALA A 606 2.60 0.52 41.48
CA ALA A 606 1.21 0.42 40.98
C ALA A 606 0.50 1.78 40.83
N ASN A 607 0.91 2.81 41.57
CA ASN A 607 0.39 4.18 41.46
C ASN A 607 1.00 4.97 40.28
N GLY A 608 1.90 4.37 39.50
CA GLY A 608 2.52 4.94 38.31
C GLY A 608 3.45 6.12 38.56
N THR A 609 3.78 6.43 39.83
CA THR A 609 4.55 7.62 40.19
C THR A 609 5.64 7.28 41.20
N LEU A 610 6.83 7.83 40.97
CA LEU A 610 7.97 7.71 41.87
C LEU A 610 8.15 8.99 42.68
N ALA A 611 8.90 8.89 43.78
CA ALA A 611 9.30 10.05 44.57
C ALA A 611 10.18 11.00 43.73
N ALA A 612 10.20 12.29 44.08
CA ALA A 612 10.91 13.32 43.28
C ALA A 612 12.44 13.13 43.24
N ASP A 613 12.99 12.48 44.27
CA ASP A 613 14.40 12.09 44.41
C ASP A 613 14.72 10.70 43.82
N ALA A 614 13.70 9.98 43.32
CA ALA A 614 13.90 8.69 42.68
C ALA A 614 14.60 8.85 41.33
N THR A 615 15.29 7.79 40.92
CA THR A 615 15.92 7.68 39.62
C THR A 615 15.28 6.58 38.78
N VAL A 616 15.37 6.73 37.46
CA VAL A 616 14.87 5.77 36.48
C VAL A 616 15.91 5.53 35.39
N ASP A 617 15.87 4.37 34.77
CA ASP A 617 16.54 4.18 33.48
C ASP A 617 15.65 4.76 32.38
N LEU A 618 16.17 5.76 31.67
CA LEU A 618 15.50 6.36 30.52
C LEU A 618 16.00 5.67 29.25
N ILE A 619 15.17 4.81 28.67
CA ILE A 619 15.49 3.98 27.52
C ILE A 619 14.79 4.56 26.28
N PHE A 620 15.51 4.63 25.16
CA PHE A 620 15.02 5.21 23.91
C PHE A 620 15.71 4.58 22.69
N LEU A 621 15.17 4.83 21.50
CA LEU A 621 15.77 4.34 20.26
C LEU A 621 17.06 5.10 19.92
N ASP A 622 18.05 4.39 19.40
CA ASP A 622 19.37 4.95 19.10
C ASP A 622 19.33 6.18 18.19
N TYR A 623 18.49 6.17 17.16
CA TYR A 623 18.38 7.27 16.20
C TYR A 623 17.82 8.58 16.82
N VAL A 624 17.17 8.52 17.99
CA VAL A 624 16.65 9.70 18.72
C VAL A 624 17.50 10.11 19.91
N ALA A 625 18.67 9.48 20.12
CA ALA A 625 19.53 9.76 21.27
C ALA A 625 19.83 11.26 21.45
N GLY A 626 20.31 11.93 20.39
CA GLY A 626 20.60 13.37 20.46
C GLY A 626 19.36 14.24 20.73
N SER A 627 18.17 13.80 20.30
CA SER A 627 16.90 14.49 20.60
C SER A 627 16.53 14.37 22.08
N VAL A 628 16.75 13.19 22.68
CA VAL A 628 16.51 12.94 24.11
C VAL A 628 17.49 13.73 24.98
N VAL A 629 18.78 13.74 24.64
CA VAL A 629 19.80 14.52 25.35
C VAL A 629 19.46 16.01 25.30
N LYS A 630 19.11 16.52 24.11
CA LYS A 630 18.66 17.91 23.95
C LYS A 630 17.41 18.22 24.77
N ALA A 631 16.44 17.32 24.82
CA ALA A 631 15.23 17.47 25.61
C ALA A 631 15.54 17.52 27.12
N LEU A 632 16.38 16.61 27.63
CA LEU A 632 16.81 16.59 29.04
C LEU A 632 17.56 17.87 29.44
N ASN A 633 18.48 18.34 28.61
CA ASN A 633 19.24 19.56 28.88
C ASN A 633 18.33 20.80 28.83
N GLY A 634 17.31 20.80 27.96
CA GLY A 634 16.26 21.83 27.95
C GLY A 634 15.41 21.86 29.24
N LEU A 635 15.36 20.74 29.97
CA LEU A 635 14.66 20.61 31.26
C LEU A 635 15.56 20.91 32.48
N GLY A 636 16.82 21.32 32.25
CA GLY A 636 17.79 21.62 33.31
C GLY A 636 18.69 20.43 33.69
N GLY A 637 18.73 19.38 32.87
CA GLY A 637 19.75 18.33 32.95
C GLY A 637 21.13 18.79 32.42
N ASP A 638 22.14 17.97 32.66
CA ASP A 638 23.52 18.17 32.17
C ASP A 638 24.04 16.82 31.66
N TYR A 639 23.53 16.41 30.49
CA TYR A 639 23.84 15.14 29.84
C TYR A 639 24.56 15.38 28.52
N THR A 640 25.42 14.44 28.17
CA THR A 640 26.17 14.42 26.91
C THR A 640 25.83 13.19 26.07
N ASP A 641 26.04 13.26 24.75
CA ASP A 641 25.79 12.12 23.86
C ASP A 641 26.75 10.95 24.18
N GLU A 642 27.91 11.23 24.77
CA GLU A 642 28.90 10.23 25.21
C GLU A 642 28.44 9.37 26.39
N GLU A 643 27.45 9.84 27.18
CA GLU A 643 26.86 9.08 28.29
C GLU A 643 25.82 8.06 27.83
N VAL A 644 25.34 8.20 26.59
CA VAL A 644 24.35 7.28 26.03
C VAL A 644 25.01 5.94 25.72
N THR A 645 24.47 4.88 26.32
CA THR A 645 24.96 3.51 26.11
C THR A 645 23.82 2.58 25.72
N TYR A 646 24.13 1.39 25.25
CA TYR A 646 23.12 0.40 24.87
C TYR A 646 22.56 -0.31 26.10
N TYR A 647 21.24 -0.35 26.23
CA TYR A 647 20.56 -1.05 27.33
C TYR A 647 20.54 -2.56 27.12
N LEU A 648 20.36 -2.99 25.87
CA LEU A 648 20.45 -4.38 25.41
C LEU A 648 21.52 -4.50 24.31
N PRO A 649 22.02 -5.70 24.00
CA PRO A 649 22.90 -5.91 22.86
C PRO A 649 22.34 -5.25 21.58
N LYS A 650 23.20 -4.66 20.75
CA LYS A 650 22.82 -3.92 19.53
C LYS A 650 21.94 -4.71 18.56
N ASN A 651 22.02 -6.04 18.59
CA ASN A 651 21.22 -6.92 17.75
C ASN A 651 19.81 -7.22 18.30
N PHE A 652 19.48 -6.76 19.51
CA PHE A 652 18.13 -6.73 20.03
C PHE A 652 17.50 -5.38 19.69
N THR A 653 16.61 -5.39 18.71
CA THR A 653 16.09 -4.19 18.04
C THR A 653 14.57 -4.05 18.19
N THR A 654 14.00 -3.01 17.59
CA THR A 654 12.55 -2.83 17.46
C THR A 654 11.84 -4.02 16.79
N ASN A 655 12.46 -4.72 15.84
CA ASN A 655 11.92 -5.98 15.30
C ASN A 655 12.01 -7.19 16.27
N SER A 656 12.78 -7.10 17.37
CA SER A 656 13.07 -8.25 18.25
C SER A 656 12.08 -8.41 19.42
N TYR A 657 11.53 -7.32 19.96
CA TYR A 657 10.80 -7.35 21.23
C TYR A 657 9.43 -8.03 21.12
N LEU A 658 8.70 -7.83 20.03
CA LEU A 658 7.39 -8.45 19.81
C LEU A 658 7.52 -9.97 19.61
N PRO A 659 8.47 -10.48 18.79
CA PRO A 659 8.81 -11.90 18.75
C PRO A 659 9.22 -12.48 20.11
N ALA A 660 10.02 -11.77 20.91
CA ALA A 660 10.41 -12.20 22.24
C ALA A 660 9.18 -12.31 23.17
N TYR A 661 8.29 -11.32 23.13
CA TYR A 661 7.04 -11.31 23.89
C TYR A 661 6.11 -12.45 23.48
N ALA A 662 5.90 -12.65 22.18
CA ALA A 662 5.08 -13.73 21.63
C ALA A 662 5.52 -15.11 22.12
N LYS A 663 6.84 -15.36 22.21
CA LYS A 663 7.41 -16.62 22.69
C LYS A 663 7.22 -16.87 24.19
N MET A 664 7.13 -15.81 25.00
CA MET A 664 7.01 -15.93 26.47
C MET A 664 5.57 -15.83 26.98
N ALA A 665 4.70 -15.12 26.27
CA ALA A 665 3.32 -14.86 26.70
C ALA A 665 2.47 -16.15 26.59
N PRO A 666 1.92 -16.69 27.71
CA PRO A 666 1.16 -17.93 27.68
C PRO A 666 -0.04 -17.90 26.73
N GLU A 667 -0.72 -16.76 26.63
CA GLU A 667 -1.87 -16.57 25.76
C GLU A 667 -1.50 -16.61 24.26
N TRP A 668 -0.25 -16.30 23.91
CA TRP A 668 0.26 -16.45 22.54
C TRP A 668 0.70 -17.88 22.24
N GLN A 669 1.13 -18.63 23.25
CA GLN A 669 1.57 -20.02 23.08
C GLN A 669 0.42 -21.03 23.12
N ALA A 670 -0.76 -20.63 23.61
CA ALA A 670 -1.90 -21.52 23.85
C ALA A 670 -2.33 -22.36 22.64
N ASN A 671 -2.23 -21.81 21.42
CA ASN A 671 -2.70 -22.46 20.19
C ASN A 671 -1.55 -22.83 19.23
N VAL A 672 -0.28 -22.68 19.61
CA VAL A 672 0.85 -23.00 18.72
C VAL A 672 0.94 -24.51 18.48
N PRO A 673 1.13 -25.00 17.24
CA PRO A 673 1.30 -24.26 15.98
C PRO A 673 0.00 -24.02 15.18
N ASN A 674 -1.16 -24.42 15.71
CA ASN A 674 -2.46 -24.34 15.05
C ASN A 674 -3.22 -23.04 15.42
N CYS A 675 -2.68 -21.90 14.99
CA CYS A 675 -3.27 -20.61 15.29
C CYS A 675 -4.65 -20.42 14.63
N PRO A 676 -5.57 -19.68 15.28
CA PRO A 676 -6.82 -19.26 14.64
C PRO A 676 -6.55 -18.38 13.42
N VAL A 677 -7.55 -18.23 12.54
CA VAL A 677 -7.48 -17.31 11.40
C VAL A 677 -8.48 -16.18 11.63
N GLY A 678 -7.97 -14.98 11.88
CA GLY A 678 -8.78 -13.78 12.00
C GLY A 678 -9.42 -13.35 10.68
N LEU A 679 -10.47 -12.51 10.78
CA LEU A 679 -11.14 -11.92 9.60
C LEU A 679 -10.30 -10.80 8.94
N GLY A 680 -9.26 -10.31 9.61
CA GLY A 680 -8.41 -9.22 9.17
C GLY A 680 -8.69 -7.90 9.89
N ILE A 681 -8.09 -6.82 9.39
CA ILE A 681 -8.17 -5.49 9.99
C ILE A 681 -9.55 -4.85 9.74
N GLY A 682 -10.02 -4.05 10.69
CA GLY A 682 -11.32 -3.37 10.56
C GLY A 682 -12.53 -4.18 11.04
N TYR A 683 -12.40 -5.49 11.24
CA TYR A 683 -13.48 -6.34 11.74
C TYR A 683 -13.58 -6.30 13.26
N ASN A 684 -14.81 -6.39 13.79
CA ASN A 684 -15.10 -6.45 15.23
C ASN A 684 -14.46 -5.33 16.06
N ILE A 685 -14.19 -4.16 15.46
CA ILE A 685 -13.77 -2.98 16.21
C ILE A 685 -14.97 -2.52 17.05
N THR A 686 -14.97 -2.89 18.33
CA THR A 686 -15.95 -2.38 19.30
C THR A 686 -15.70 -0.89 19.49
N SER A 687 -16.70 -0.08 19.14
CA SER A 687 -16.73 1.38 19.32
C SER A 687 -16.70 1.79 20.79
#